data_AF-E9BMG6-F1
#
_entry.id   AF-E9BMG6-F1
#
_cell.length_a   1.000
_cell.length_b   1.000
_cell.length_c   1.000
_cell.angle_alpha   90.00
_cell.angle_beta   90.00
_cell.angle_gamma   90.00
#
_symmetry.space_group_name_H-M   'P 1'
#
loop_
_entity.id
_entity.type
_entity.pdbx_description
1 polymer ?
#
loop_
_entity_poly.entity_id
_entity_poly.type
_entity_poly.pdbx_seq_one_letter_code
_entity_poly.pdbx_strand_id
1 'polypeptide(L)'
;MSATKAAITESSSNLAAASVVPEERPETRQYGLTDSLHISPANRMAAEKLVAFVQAVSDPEVLHVIYDYLEEHEKAVPRYCLATKACRELLERKEEMLMACLSTSGGAHESSQPSAVGARRPRSVSVPQLVDSPDKKAETARAGEGLTEAQRLLQQIEETDGCDKGDDDDADMDEFDDLNYFPAPYTPSSRFNFGQPSVSGLVTRVFSEGMLYKIKTPKGEYHFYNDTLQEVMVVRVQCHLRGNEKINERAMLSPVASTGETEITIAVLPEETNFFMSGVAHMPHFMAKRVPVPRDYVSPSVTQSLRKINAEINAVRKALGKWSRASDQQAYLKCCLKNNLRFTDLNFRPSSESLYRPEFDAVVIPAVTWRRPEEYIYLAEVSQTRLFRGEISCFLVKQGDLSNHTVVAAMAAVAQFPAHVRWMFRHPVSAHVGKMERSQGCYRVTLLHNGWWHTYLVDDYVPASLRGPLFASCAEDPRRLWVQLLEKAYAKSLGSYAATCLVDAMEALGDFTGFPVRFLDSMWAAAAQGPRDGAFRSLFRYLELCVRAGCTVLLFSPPPTDEQSSATVDMSCKRSSRIMPVKGAVPQFLPGHIYFLRDVAFYEALDLRMVQLKNPWTWETKNKIHYEKKWRYTTWYDQPDPSLSAIASATTSLHGQVCSRVLASHALSPRACTDLSPEAVALNERKGTMWVEWGEALTAFAGGGVCYTMWDRHRYRVRNAFVEGRPRLALELKARRKVELLVTLSLETVSETLDNFGTVVAARPIPLHGTALAVVHRQANQSAKVVRESCDDIESVTGCRTYVVARDVSIKVVVEPSTSSNGAAVLVVPLLDPSAVSAAAVGAGSGSSSNAASIAAAPEVRFVVSIVSDAVAGDGEDLSVHFVSLRRSCGVFTDSTTAFPLEGASRVTAQYQVCTKAGVATCEGSRISGNETKGM
;
A
#
# COMPACT_ATOMS: atom_id res chain seq x y z
N MET A 1 -0.29 -49.94 -65.51
CA MET A 1 -0.03 -51.38 -65.27
C MET A 1 -0.33 -51.63 -63.79
N SER A 2 -1.59 -52.00 -63.49
CA SER A 2 -2.01 -53.32 -62.98
C SER A 2 -1.77 -53.46 -61.47
N ALA A 3 -2.78 -53.14 -60.63
CA ALA A 3 -3.74 -54.08 -59.99
C ALA A 3 -3.12 -54.75 -58.75
N THR A 4 -3.77 -54.92 -57.59
CA THR A 4 -5.13 -55.44 -57.40
C THR A 4 -5.65 -55.16 -55.97
N LYS A 5 -6.96 -54.95 -55.88
CA LYS A 5 -7.82 -54.90 -54.69
C LYS A 5 -7.76 -56.16 -53.82
N ALA A 6 -7.98 -56.00 -52.52
CA ALA A 6 -8.75 -56.94 -51.72
C ALA A 6 -9.76 -56.14 -50.88
N ALA A 7 -11.04 -56.45 -51.09
CA ALA A 7 -12.19 -56.03 -50.31
C ALA A 7 -12.92 -57.32 -49.89
N ILE A 8 -13.59 -57.33 -48.74
CA ILE A 8 -14.84 -58.08 -48.45
C ILE A 8 -15.36 -57.70 -47.03
N THR A 9 -16.48 -56.96 -47.06
CA THR A 9 -17.72 -56.96 -46.24
C THR A 9 -17.76 -56.83 -44.70
N GLU A 10 -18.30 -55.68 -44.29
CA GLU A 10 -19.50 -55.43 -43.46
C GLU A 10 -20.09 -56.52 -42.54
N SER A 11 -20.30 -56.16 -41.27
CA SER A 11 -21.65 -56.08 -40.67
C SER A 11 -21.69 -55.22 -39.39
N SER A 12 -22.75 -54.43 -39.30
CA SER A 12 -23.19 -53.43 -38.30
C SER A 12 -23.35 -53.90 -36.84
N SER A 13 -23.11 -53.00 -35.86
CA SER A 13 -24.15 -52.49 -34.94
C SER A 13 -23.63 -51.49 -33.90
N ASN A 14 -24.37 -50.40 -33.75
CA ASN A 14 -24.20 -49.23 -32.87
C ASN A 14 -24.12 -49.52 -31.37
N LEU A 15 -23.43 -48.65 -30.60
CA LEU A 15 -24.01 -47.93 -29.46
C LEU A 15 -23.08 -46.81 -28.95
N ALA A 16 -23.67 -45.63 -28.80
CA ALA A 16 -23.05 -44.34 -28.50
C ALA A 16 -23.06 -44.01 -27.00
N ALA A 17 -22.10 -43.20 -26.56
CA ALA A 17 -22.17 -42.32 -25.38
C ALA A 17 -21.15 -41.17 -25.59
N ALA A 18 -21.53 -40.09 -26.28
CA ALA A 18 -22.08 -38.85 -25.74
C ALA A 18 -21.04 -37.99 -24.97
N SER A 19 -20.21 -37.25 -25.73
CA SER A 19 -19.54 -36.04 -25.26
C SER A 19 -20.54 -34.88 -25.32
N VAL A 20 -20.87 -34.29 -24.18
CA VAL A 20 -21.64 -33.04 -24.14
C VAL A 20 -20.65 -31.88 -24.30
N VAL A 21 -20.55 -31.36 -25.51
CA VAL A 21 -19.99 -30.05 -25.83
C VAL A 21 -21.18 -29.15 -26.15
N PRO A 22 -21.41 -28.00 -25.48
CA PRO A 22 -22.26 -26.98 -26.03
C PRO A 22 -21.39 -25.98 -26.80
N GLU A 23 -20.98 -26.36 -28.01
CA GLU A 23 -20.58 -25.43 -29.07
C GLU A 23 -21.75 -25.35 -30.04
N GLU A 24 -22.77 -24.58 -29.68
CA GLU A 24 -23.60 -23.94 -30.69
C GLU A 24 -23.47 -22.44 -30.48
N ARG A 25 -22.64 -21.81 -31.32
CA ARG A 25 -22.76 -20.37 -31.57
C ARG A 25 -24.21 -20.12 -31.99
N PRO A 26 -24.96 -19.22 -31.33
CA PRO A 26 -26.26 -18.81 -31.83
C PRO A 26 -26.07 -18.23 -33.23
N GLU A 27 -26.83 -18.71 -34.22
CA GLU A 27 -26.81 -18.12 -35.56
C GLU A 27 -27.23 -16.64 -35.47
N THR A 28 -26.27 -15.75 -35.70
CA THR A 28 -26.53 -14.32 -35.87
C THR A 28 -27.41 -14.14 -37.11
N ARG A 29 -28.52 -13.40 -36.98
CA ARG A 29 -29.25 -12.90 -38.16
C ARG A 29 -28.24 -12.25 -39.10
N GLN A 30 -28.11 -12.77 -40.32
CA GLN A 30 -27.38 -12.07 -41.36
C GLN A 30 -28.05 -10.71 -41.56
N TYR A 31 -27.29 -9.63 -41.36
CA TYR A 31 -27.78 -8.28 -41.65
C TYR A 31 -28.08 -8.15 -43.15
N GLY A 32 -29.35 -8.34 -43.50
CA GLY A 32 -29.87 -8.05 -44.83
C GLY A 32 -29.83 -6.54 -45.07
N LEU A 33 -29.06 -6.15 -46.08
CA LEU A 33 -28.87 -4.78 -46.53
C LEU A 33 -30.12 -4.18 -47.19
N THR A 34 -31.07 -3.71 -46.38
CA THR A 34 -32.20 -2.90 -46.89
C THR A 34 -32.21 -1.46 -46.38
N ASP A 35 -31.37 -1.11 -45.38
CA ASP A 35 -31.26 0.27 -44.86
C ASP A 35 -30.03 1.05 -45.41
N SER A 36 -29.23 0.46 -46.29
CA SER A 36 -27.91 0.98 -46.71
C SER A 36 -27.95 1.88 -47.96
N LEU A 37 -29.01 2.67 -48.16
CA LEU A 37 -29.16 3.48 -49.39
C LEU A 37 -28.17 4.65 -49.51
N HIS A 38 -27.28 4.87 -48.52
CA HIS A 38 -26.34 6.00 -48.50
C HIS A 38 -24.85 5.64 -48.28
N ILE A 39 -24.46 4.36 -48.34
CA ILE A 39 -23.08 3.93 -48.04
C ILE A 39 -22.38 3.51 -49.33
N SER A 40 -21.24 4.15 -49.65
CA SER A 40 -20.42 3.79 -50.82
C SER A 40 -19.92 2.34 -50.74
N PRO A 41 -19.64 1.66 -51.87
CA PRO A 41 -19.17 0.27 -51.87
C PRO A 41 -17.91 0.02 -51.02
N ALA A 42 -16.99 1.00 -50.97
CA ALA A 42 -15.80 0.94 -50.12
C ALA A 42 -16.13 1.05 -48.62
N ASN A 43 -17.13 1.87 -48.26
CA ASN A 43 -17.60 2.01 -46.88
C ASN A 43 -18.43 0.81 -46.42
N ARG A 44 -19.06 0.07 -47.34
CA ARG A 44 -19.86 -1.13 -47.04
C ARG A 44 -19.00 -2.29 -46.55
N MET A 45 -17.92 -2.64 -47.26
CA MET A 45 -16.99 -3.67 -46.78
C MET A 45 -16.33 -3.29 -45.44
N ALA A 46 -16.02 -1.99 -45.25
CA ALA A 46 -15.49 -1.50 -43.98
C ALA A 46 -16.52 -1.62 -42.84
N ALA A 47 -17.78 -1.32 -43.10
CA ALA A 47 -18.88 -1.49 -42.15
C ALA A 47 -19.14 -2.96 -41.82
N GLU A 48 -19.10 -3.86 -42.80
CA GLU A 48 -19.26 -5.32 -42.60
C GLU A 48 -18.12 -5.90 -41.76
N LYS A 49 -16.86 -5.49 -42.02
CA LYS A 49 -15.72 -5.84 -41.16
C LYS A 49 -15.89 -5.33 -39.74
N LEU A 50 -16.45 -4.13 -39.57
CA LEU A 50 -16.68 -3.53 -38.26
C LEU A 50 -17.79 -4.24 -37.48
N VAL A 51 -18.87 -4.65 -38.15
CA VAL A 51 -19.92 -5.48 -37.56
C VAL A 51 -19.36 -6.84 -37.12
N ALA A 52 -18.56 -7.49 -37.97
CA ALA A 52 -17.91 -8.76 -37.61
C ALA A 52 -16.96 -8.60 -36.42
N PHE A 53 -16.23 -7.48 -36.34
CA PHE A 53 -15.40 -7.14 -35.19
C PHE A 53 -16.23 -6.99 -33.90
N VAL A 54 -17.30 -6.19 -33.91
CA VAL A 54 -18.20 -5.99 -32.75
C VAL A 54 -18.78 -7.32 -32.27
N GLN A 55 -19.19 -8.19 -33.19
CA GLN A 55 -19.72 -9.52 -32.88
C GLN A 55 -18.68 -10.47 -32.27
N ALA A 56 -17.39 -10.24 -32.51
CA ALA A 56 -16.30 -11.04 -31.93
C ALA A 56 -15.93 -10.59 -30.50
N VAL A 57 -16.35 -9.40 -30.06
CA VAL A 57 -16.04 -8.90 -28.71
C VAL A 57 -16.83 -9.71 -27.67
N SER A 58 -16.09 -10.46 -26.86
CA SER A 58 -16.67 -11.35 -25.85
C SER A 58 -16.99 -10.64 -24.54
N ASP A 59 -16.21 -9.61 -24.19
CA ASP A 59 -16.35 -8.86 -22.94
C ASP A 59 -17.48 -7.80 -23.02
N PRO A 60 -18.51 -7.87 -22.15
CA PRO A 60 -19.61 -6.90 -22.15
C PRO A 60 -19.18 -5.47 -21.74
N GLU A 61 -18.17 -5.29 -20.89
CA GLU A 61 -17.69 -3.96 -20.50
C GLU A 61 -17.06 -3.24 -21.70
N VAL A 62 -16.23 -3.98 -22.44
CA VAL A 62 -15.61 -3.48 -23.67
C VAL A 62 -16.69 -3.15 -24.71
N LEU A 63 -17.75 -3.96 -24.81
CA LEU A 63 -18.88 -3.70 -25.70
C LEU A 63 -19.65 -2.43 -25.37
N HIS A 64 -19.85 -2.12 -24.08
CA HIS A 64 -20.51 -0.87 -23.68
C HIS A 64 -19.69 0.35 -24.10
N VAL A 65 -18.36 0.35 -23.87
CA VAL A 65 -17.49 1.46 -24.31
C VAL A 65 -17.48 1.58 -25.84
N ILE A 66 -17.42 0.45 -26.56
CA ILE A 66 -17.52 0.44 -28.02
C ILE A 66 -18.87 0.98 -28.50
N TYR A 67 -19.96 0.63 -27.83
CA TYR A 67 -21.29 1.13 -28.13
C TYR A 67 -21.37 2.65 -27.96
N ASP A 68 -20.92 3.19 -26.84
CA ASP A 68 -20.90 4.63 -26.56
C ASP A 68 -20.06 5.39 -27.61
N TYR A 69 -18.87 4.87 -27.94
CA TYR A 69 -18.00 5.42 -28.99
C TYR A 69 -18.66 5.42 -30.38
N LEU A 70 -19.33 4.30 -30.74
CA LEU A 70 -20.04 4.18 -32.01
C LEU A 70 -21.23 5.14 -32.08
N GLU A 71 -22.00 5.27 -31.00
CA GLU A 71 -23.17 6.16 -30.90
C GLU A 71 -22.76 7.64 -30.96
N GLU A 72 -21.64 8.02 -30.36
CA GLU A 72 -21.12 9.39 -30.44
C GLU A 72 -20.65 9.75 -31.87
N HIS A 73 -20.02 8.80 -32.56
CA HIS A 73 -19.35 9.05 -33.85
C HIS A 73 -20.14 8.63 -35.09
N GLU A 74 -21.28 7.93 -34.98
CA GLU A 74 -22.04 7.45 -36.15
C GLU A 74 -22.55 8.58 -37.06
N LYS A 75 -22.78 9.77 -36.51
CA LYS A 75 -23.17 10.97 -37.28
C LYS A 75 -22.03 11.53 -38.14
N ALA A 76 -20.79 11.42 -37.64
CA ALA A 76 -19.61 11.92 -38.33
C ALA A 76 -19.01 10.89 -39.29
N VAL A 77 -19.19 9.59 -39.00
CA VAL A 77 -18.62 8.49 -39.77
C VAL A 77 -19.73 7.50 -40.16
N PRO A 78 -20.35 7.63 -41.34
CA PRO A 78 -21.53 6.85 -41.74
C PRO A 78 -21.38 5.32 -41.70
N ARG A 79 -20.14 4.81 -41.77
CA ARG A 79 -19.86 3.36 -41.69
C ARG A 79 -20.09 2.78 -40.28
N TYR A 80 -20.18 3.62 -39.24
CA TYR A 80 -20.36 3.18 -37.85
C TYR A 80 -21.82 2.84 -37.53
N CYS A 81 -22.80 3.42 -38.22
CA CYS A 81 -24.23 3.20 -37.95
C CYS A 81 -24.65 1.71 -37.97
N LEU A 82 -24.13 0.91 -38.91
CA LEU A 82 -24.40 -0.53 -38.97
C LEU A 82 -23.78 -1.28 -37.78
N ALA A 83 -22.58 -0.88 -37.35
CA ALA A 83 -21.92 -1.44 -36.18
C ALA A 83 -22.60 -1.00 -34.88
N THR A 84 -23.12 0.23 -34.76
CA THR A 84 -23.89 0.70 -33.60
C THR A 84 -25.14 -0.17 -33.40
N LYS A 85 -25.89 -0.44 -34.47
CA LYS A 85 -27.08 -1.32 -34.42
C LYS A 85 -26.70 -2.75 -34.01
N ALA A 86 -25.63 -3.30 -34.59
CA ALA A 86 -25.13 -4.63 -34.23
C ALA A 86 -24.64 -4.72 -32.77
N CYS A 87 -23.98 -3.67 -32.28
CA CYS A 87 -23.51 -3.59 -30.89
C CYS A 87 -24.69 -3.54 -29.91
N ARG A 88 -25.71 -2.71 -30.20
CA ARG A 88 -26.94 -2.59 -29.41
C ARG A 88 -27.66 -3.95 -29.26
N GLU A 89 -27.89 -4.64 -30.38
CA GLU A 89 -28.54 -5.95 -30.37
C GLU A 89 -27.72 -7.01 -29.62
N LEU A 90 -26.38 -6.96 -29.71
CA LEU A 90 -25.52 -7.89 -29.00
C LEU A 90 -25.56 -7.65 -27.48
N LEU A 91 -25.56 -6.38 -27.06
CA LEU A 91 -25.72 -6.00 -25.65
C LEU A 91 -27.08 -6.44 -25.10
N GLU A 92 -28.18 -6.14 -25.80
CA GLU A 92 -29.53 -6.57 -25.41
C GLU A 92 -29.62 -8.09 -25.27
N ARG A 93 -29.05 -8.87 -26.22
CA ARG A 93 -29.03 -10.34 -26.12
C ARG A 93 -28.18 -10.86 -24.96
N LYS A 94 -27.03 -10.23 -24.66
CA LYS A 94 -26.20 -10.62 -23.52
C LYS A 94 -26.90 -10.32 -22.20
N GLU A 95 -27.61 -9.20 -22.11
CA GLU A 95 -28.47 -8.86 -20.96
C GLU A 95 -29.62 -9.87 -20.81
N GLU A 96 -30.29 -10.25 -21.90
CA GLU A 96 -31.33 -11.28 -21.90
C GLU A 96 -30.80 -12.65 -21.44
N MET A 97 -29.61 -13.06 -21.92
CA MET A 97 -28.96 -14.31 -21.48
C MET A 97 -28.59 -14.30 -20.00
N LEU A 98 -28.05 -13.18 -19.48
CA LEU A 98 -27.77 -13.02 -18.05
C LEU A 98 -29.05 -13.16 -17.23
N MET A 99 -30.15 -12.54 -17.66
CA MET A 99 -31.46 -12.64 -17.01
C MET A 99 -32.09 -14.05 -17.12
N ALA A 100 -31.82 -14.78 -18.21
CA ALA A 100 -32.27 -16.16 -18.41
C ALA A 100 -31.49 -17.19 -17.57
N CYS A 101 -30.19 -16.97 -17.36
CA CYS A 101 -29.38 -17.80 -16.47
C CYS A 101 -29.80 -17.67 -15.00
N LEU A 102 -30.32 -16.49 -14.61
CA LEU A 102 -30.83 -16.24 -13.26
C LEU A 102 -32.20 -16.90 -12.99
N SER A 103 -32.99 -17.18 -14.04
CA SER A 103 -34.34 -17.76 -13.93
C SER A 103 -34.38 -19.29 -14.01
N THR A 104 -33.29 -19.95 -14.43
CA THR A 104 -33.20 -21.41 -14.58
C THR A 104 -32.72 -22.15 -13.32
N SER A 105 -32.40 -21.44 -12.22
CA SER A 105 -32.16 -22.07 -10.91
C SER A 105 -33.45 -22.44 -10.13
N GLY A 106 -34.62 -22.20 -10.73
CA GLY A 106 -35.93 -22.37 -10.11
C GLY A 106 -36.88 -23.30 -10.87
N GLY A 107 -36.56 -24.59 -10.91
CA GLY A 107 -37.58 -25.66 -10.95
C GLY A 107 -37.92 -26.28 -12.31
N ALA A 108 -37.90 -27.62 -12.35
CA ALA A 108 -38.74 -28.43 -13.21
C ALA A 108 -38.95 -29.84 -12.58
N HIS A 109 -40.11 -29.96 -11.93
CA HIS A 109 -41.15 -31.00 -12.05
C HIS A 109 -40.87 -32.52 -11.94
N GLU A 110 -41.71 -33.13 -11.08
CA GLU A 110 -42.64 -34.25 -11.35
C GLU A 110 -42.38 -35.68 -10.81
N SER A 111 -43.08 -35.93 -9.69
CA SER A 111 -43.99 -37.06 -9.39
C SER A 111 -43.67 -38.47 -9.91
N SER A 112 -43.44 -39.39 -8.96
CA SER A 112 -44.07 -40.72 -8.99
C SER A 112 -44.21 -41.33 -7.58
N GLN A 113 -45.26 -42.16 -7.49
CA GLN A 113 -45.99 -42.82 -6.40
C GLN A 113 -45.24 -43.71 -5.34
N PRO A 114 -45.97 -44.25 -4.32
CA PRO A 114 -45.46 -44.49 -2.96
C PRO A 114 -45.24 -45.97 -2.57
N SER A 115 -44.37 -46.22 -1.58
CA SER A 115 -44.30 -47.40 -0.69
C SER A 115 -43.05 -47.29 0.19
N ALA A 116 -42.88 -47.86 1.38
CA ALA A 116 -43.75 -48.43 2.39
C ALA A 116 -42.87 -48.59 3.65
N VAL A 117 -43.45 -48.32 4.82
CA VAL A 117 -43.28 -48.98 6.13
C VAL A 117 -41.89 -49.52 6.55
N GLY A 118 -41.43 -49.07 7.73
CA GLY A 118 -40.47 -49.77 8.59
C GLY A 118 -39.84 -48.87 9.66
N ALA A 119 -40.60 -48.35 10.62
CA ALA A 119 -40.81 -48.91 11.96
C ALA A 119 -39.57 -49.05 12.88
N ARG A 120 -39.66 -48.34 14.02
CA ARG A 120 -38.99 -48.45 15.35
C ARG A 120 -37.86 -47.44 15.60
N ARG A 121 -38.13 -46.33 16.30
CA ARG A 121 -38.36 -46.07 17.76
C ARG A 121 -37.10 -46.17 18.64
N PRO A 122 -37.03 -45.32 19.68
CA PRO A 122 -35.80 -44.68 20.16
C PRO A 122 -35.41 -45.13 21.58
N ARG A 123 -34.27 -44.65 22.10
CA ARG A 123 -33.96 -44.47 23.54
C ARG A 123 -32.64 -43.70 23.65
N SER A 124 -32.64 -42.43 24.08
CA SER A 124 -32.71 -41.89 25.46
C SER A 124 -31.35 -41.86 26.17
N VAL A 125 -30.83 -40.63 26.30
CA VAL A 125 -30.24 -39.95 27.48
C VAL A 125 -29.54 -40.81 28.55
N SER A 126 -28.28 -40.47 28.84
CA SER A 126 -27.80 -40.26 30.22
C SER A 126 -26.38 -39.67 30.29
N VAL A 127 -26.23 -38.66 31.15
CA VAL A 127 -24.99 -38.03 31.66
C VAL A 127 -24.35 -38.95 32.73
N PRO A 128 -23.03 -38.85 32.99
CA PRO A 128 -22.55 -38.54 34.36
C PRO A 128 -21.30 -37.61 34.32
N GLN A 129 -21.19 -36.50 35.07
CA GLN A 129 -21.03 -36.23 36.51
C GLN A 129 -19.68 -36.63 37.16
N LEU A 130 -19.06 -35.61 37.79
CA LEU A 130 -17.84 -35.58 38.61
C LEU A 130 -17.98 -36.35 39.94
N VAL A 131 -16.84 -36.86 40.45
CA VAL A 131 -16.58 -37.09 41.89
C VAL A 131 -15.10 -36.83 42.19
N ASP A 132 -14.84 -36.38 43.41
CA ASP A 132 -13.64 -35.72 43.94
C ASP A 132 -13.00 -36.55 45.10
N SER A 133 -11.72 -36.26 45.39
CA SER A 133 -10.96 -36.46 46.67
C SER A 133 -10.37 -37.86 47.05
N PRO A 134 -9.44 -37.96 48.04
CA PRO A 134 -8.08 -37.36 48.14
C PRO A 134 -7.02 -38.36 48.70
N ASP A 135 -5.70 -38.04 48.68
CA ASP A 135 -4.83 -38.23 49.87
C ASP A 135 -3.42 -37.62 49.77
N LYS A 136 -2.92 -37.19 50.93
CA LYS A 136 -1.65 -36.46 51.18
C LYS A 136 -0.54 -37.39 51.69
N LYS A 137 0.72 -37.16 51.30
CA LYS A 137 1.83 -36.66 52.17
C LYS A 137 3.24 -36.85 51.58
N ALA A 138 4.07 -35.85 51.91
CA ALA A 138 5.52 -35.88 52.22
C ALA A 138 6.47 -35.22 51.20
N GLU A 139 6.92 -34.03 51.60
CA GLU A 139 8.03 -33.22 51.09
C GLU A 139 9.39 -33.91 51.33
N THR A 140 10.35 -33.76 50.41
CA THR A 140 11.58 -32.93 50.57
C THR A 140 12.68 -33.30 49.56
N ALA A 141 13.35 -32.26 49.06
CA ALA A 141 14.69 -32.20 48.48
C ALA A 141 14.94 -32.81 47.08
N ARG A 142 15.12 -31.95 46.07
CA ARG A 142 16.46 -31.48 45.63
C ARG A 142 16.36 -30.44 44.52
N ALA A 143 17.14 -29.38 44.70
CA ALA A 143 17.39 -28.31 43.75
C ALA A 143 18.04 -28.84 42.46
N GLY A 144 17.63 -28.25 41.34
CA GLY A 144 18.19 -28.47 40.01
C GLY A 144 17.44 -27.58 39.03
N GLU A 145 17.90 -26.33 38.89
CA GLU A 145 17.38 -25.36 37.94
C GLU A 145 17.56 -25.86 36.51
N GLY A 146 16.44 -26.15 35.83
CA GLY A 146 16.41 -26.34 34.38
C GLY A 146 16.11 -24.99 33.71
N LEU A 147 17.03 -24.55 32.85
CA LEU A 147 16.83 -23.38 31.98
C LEU A 147 15.50 -23.54 31.20
N THR A 148 14.71 -22.46 31.15
CA THR A 148 13.50 -22.39 30.32
C THR A 148 13.83 -22.58 28.84
N GLU A 149 12.87 -23.07 28.04
CA GLU A 149 13.05 -23.31 26.60
C GLU A 149 13.54 -22.04 25.85
N ALA A 150 13.06 -20.87 26.28
CA ALA A 150 13.54 -19.57 25.82
C ALA A 150 15.03 -19.30 26.16
N GLN A 151 15.54 -19.79 27.28
CA GLN A 151 16.95 -19.65 27.67
C GLN A 151 17.87 -20.61 26.91
N ARG A 152 17.39 -21.81 26.52
CA ARG A 152 18.11 -22.71 25.60
C ARG A 152 18.18 -22.13 24.19
N LEU A 153 17.10 -21.51 23.73
CA LEU A 153 17.02 -20.85 22.42
C LEU A 153 17.88 -19.58 22.32
N LEU A 154 17.99 -18.81 23.40
CA LEU A 154 18.90 -17.65 23.46
C LEU A 154 20.38 -18.06 23.40
N GLN A 155 20.72 -19.25 23.91
CA GLN A 155 22.07 -19.81 23.78
C GLN A 155 22.39 -20.16 22.32
N GLN A 156 21.41 -20.65 21.55
CA GLN A 156 21.56 -20.87 20.10
C GLN A 156 21.72 -19.56 19.30
N ILE A 157 21.11 -18.46 19.75
CA ILE A 157 21.28 -17.12 19.17
C ILE A 157 22.69 -16.55 19.45
N GLU A 158 23.27 -16.84 20.62
CA GLU A 158 24.67 -16.46 20.94
C GLU A 158 25.69 -17.28 20.15
N GLU A 159 25.37 -18.52 19.78
CA GLU A 159 26.24 -19.40 18.98
C GLU A 159 26.18 -19.12 17.46
N THR A 160 25.13 -18.46 16.96
CA THR A 160 24.98 -18.12 15.53
C THR A 160 25.61 -16.78 15.10
N ASP A 161 26.09 -15.96 16.04
CA ASP A 161 26.85 -14.73 15.74
C ASP A 161 28.31 -15.03 15.28
N GLY A 162 28.69 -16.31 15.14
CA GLY A 162 30.00 -16.75 14.65
C GLY A 162 29.90 -17.83 13.56
N CYS A 163 30.09 -17.42 12.30
CA CYS A 163 30.52 -18.23 11.15
C CYS A 163 30.01 -19.70 11.05
N ASP A 164 28.98 -19.88 10.22
CA ASP A 164 28.72 -21.04 9.35
C ASP A 164 28.38 -22.40 10.00
N LYS A 165 27.10 -22.81 9.88
CA LYS A 165 26.67 -23.98 9.08
C LYS A 165 25.15 -24.12 9.11
N GLY A 166 24.60 -24.42 7.94
CA GLY A 166 23.18 -24.70 7.76
C GLY A 166 22.71 -25.85 8.65
N ASP A 167 21.71 -25.56 9.45
CA ASP A 167 20.71 -26.54 9.84
C ASP A 167 19.45 -26.19 9.04
N ASP A 168 18.96 -27.22 8.36
CA ASP A 168 17.86 -27.27 7.40
C ASP A 168 16.89 -26.07 7.41
N ASP A 169 16.81 -25.41 6.25
CA ASP A 169 15.63 -24.63 5.86
C ASP A 169 14.40 -25.54 5.97
N ASP A 170 13.67 -25.45 7.08
CA ASP A 170 12.27 -25.84 7.13
C ASP A 170 11.52 -24.87 6.19
N ALA A 171 11.54 -25.16 4.89
CA ALA A 171 10.72 -24.50 3.88
C ALA A 171 9.21 -24.62 4.20
N ASP A 172 8.84 -25.46 5.17
CA ASP A 172 7.49 -25.67 5.71
C ASP A 172 7.19 -24.87 7.01
N MET A 173 8.14 -24.10 7.55
CA MET A 173 7.87 -23.24 8.71
C MET A 173 7.11 -21.98 8.30
N ASP A 174 5.83 -21.93 8.65
CA ASP A 174 4.94 -20.76 8.50
C ASP A 174 5.45 -19.57 9.32
N GLU A 175 6.42 -18.82 8.81
CA GLU A 175 7.08 -17.69 9.51
C GLU A 175 6.05 -16.74 10.15
N PHE A 176 4.96 -16.43 9.45
CA PHE A 176 4.02 -15.38 9.85
C PHE A 176 2.82 -15.88 10.65
N ASP A 177 2.78 -17.18 10.99
CA ASP A 177 1.66 -17.85 11.67
C ASP A 177 0.32 -17.63 10.93
N ASP A 178 0.39 -17.59 9.60
CA ASP A 178 -0.73 -17.39 8.68
C ASP A 178 -1.72 -18.57 8.70
N LEU A 179 -1.32 -19.75 9.15
CA LEU A 179 -2.15 -20.96 9.20
C LEU A 179 -2.95 -21.11 10.50
N ASN A 180 -2.59 -20.36 11.54
CA ASN A 180 -3.11 -20.57 12.88
C ASN A 180 -4.11 -19.48 13.30
N TYR A 181 -5.19 -19.29 12.55
CA TYR A 181 -6.27 -18.36 12.94
C TYR A 181 -7.66 -18.84 12.50
N PHE A 182 -8.69 -18.39 13.21
CA PHE A 182 -10.08 -18.68 12.86
C PHE A 182 -10.66 -17.58 11.95
N PRO A 183 -11.30 -17.93 10.82
CA PRO A 183 -11.92 -16.98 9.90
C PRO A 183 -13.28 -16.50 10.44
N ALA A 184 -13.26 -15.75 11.54
CA ALA A 184 -14.44 -15.10 12.10
C ALA A 184 -14.48 -13.61 11.73
N PRO A 185 -15.62 -13.04 11.29
CA PRO A 185 -15.78 -11.60 11.13
C PRO A 185 -15.51 -10.88 12.45
N TYR A 186 -14.82 -9.74 12.41
CA TYR A 186 -14.61 -8.93 13.61
C TYR A 186 -15.82 -8.02 13.84
N THR A 187 -16.39 -8.03 15.04
CA THR A 187 -17.45 -7.10 15.44
C THR A 187 -16.88 -6.08 16.43
N PRO A 188 -16.79 -4.79 16.06
CA PRO A 188 -16.31 -3.77 16.98
C PRO A 188 -17.18 -3.70 18.24
N SER A 189 -16.56 -3.77 19.42
CA SER A 189 -17.26 -3.79 20.70
C SER A 189 -17.50 -2.39 21.28
N SER A 190 -16.59 -1.44 21.04
CA SER A 190 -16.68 -0.10 21.64
C SER A 190 -17.62 0.81 20.86
N ARG A 191 -18.57 1.41 21.59
CA ARG A 191 -19.46 2.47 21.09
C ARG A 191 -18.76 3.83 20.95
N PHE A 192 -17.66 4.02 21.67
CA PHE A 192 -16.92 5.28 21.82
C PHE A 192 -15.49 5.14 21.28
N ASN A 193 -14.89 6.26 20.88
CA ASN A 193 -13.58 6.29 20.25
C ASN A 193 -12.44 6.44 21.25
N PHE A 194 -12.54 7.29 22.27
CA PHE A 194 -11.35 7.65 23.06
C PHE A 194 -11.46 7.25 24.53
N GLY A 195 -12.65 7.38 25.11
CA GLY A 195 -12.92 6.99 26.49
C GLY A 195 -14.26 6.30 26.66
N GLN A 196 -14.76 6.32 27.89
CA GLN A 196 -16.10 5.87 28.22
C GLN A 196 -16.79 6.88 29.14
N PRO A 197 -18.11 7.05 29.02
CA PRO A 197 -18.83 7.91 29.92
C PRO A 197 -18.78 7.37 31.35
N SER A 198 -18.62 8.27 32.32
CA SER A 198 -18.59 7.88 33.74
C SER A 198 -19.97 7.49 34.29
N VAL A 199 -21.03 7.75 33.52
CA VAL A 199 -22.42 7.42 33.88
C VAL A 199 -23.08 6.55 32.82
N SER A 200 -23.94 5.63 33.28
CA SER A 200 -24.72 4.76 32.42
C SER A 200 -26.15 5.29 32.22
N GLY A 201 -26.69 5.11 31.02
CA GLY A 201 -28.05 5.54 30.69
C GLY A 201 -28.37 5.39 29.21
N LEU A 202 -29.49 5.98 28.78
CA LEU A 202 -29.85 6.03 27.37
C LEU A 202 -28.93 7.03 26.66
N VAL A 203 -27.96 6.51 25.91
CA VAL A 203 -27.00 7.29 25.14
C VAL A 203 -27.56 7.61 23.76
N THR A 204 -27.55 8.89 23.39
CA THR A 204 -27.97 9.43 22.09
C THR A 204 -26.85 10.25 21.49
N ARG A 205 -26.53 10.07 20.21
CA ARG A 205 -25.54 10.90 19.50
C ARG A 205 -26.11 12.31 19.30
N VAL A 206 -25.29 13.33 19.54
CA VAL A 206 -25.63 14.72 19.23
C VAL A 206 -25.18 15.05 17.80
N PHE A 207 -23.93 14.74 17.48
CA PHE A 207 -23.39 14.84 16.13
C PHE A 207 -23.50 13.49 15.42
N SER A 208 -23.73 13.53 14.10
CA SER A 208 -23.84 12.31 13.29
C SER A 208 -22.57 11.44 13.37
N GLU A 209 -21.40 12.08 13.46
CA GLU A 209 -20.10 11.41 13.55
C GLU A 209 -19.84 10.76 14.91
N GLY A 210 -20.64 11.07 15.94
CA GLY A 210 -20.47 10.54 17.29
C GLY A 210 -19.33 11.19 18.08
N MET A 211 -19.27 12.52 18.09
CA MET A 211 -18.29 13.31 18.86
C MET A 211 -18.80 13.73 20.26
N LEU A 212 -20.11 13.95 20.38
CA LEU A 212 -20.77 14.32 21.64
C LEU A 212 -21.99 13.44 21.82
N TYR A 213 -22.18 12.97 23.05
CA TYR A 213 -23.27 12.07 23.40
C TYR A 213 -24.10 12.66 24.53
N LYS A 214 -25.43 12.66 24.35
CA LYS A 214 -26.39 12.95 25.41
C LYS A 214 -26.73 11.65 26.13
N ILE A 215 -26.65 11.63 27.45
CA ILE A 215 -26.93 10.45 28.27
C ILE A 215 -28.07 10.81 29.23
N LYS A 216 -29.19 10.08 29.15
CA LYS A 216 -30.28 10.18 30.14
C LYS A 216 -30.16 9.03 31.13
N THR A 217 -29.86 9.33 32.38
CA THR A 217 -29.75 8.31 33.44
C THR A 217 -31.13 7.76 33.81
N PRO A 218 -31.23 6.58 34.43
CA PRO A 218 -32.50 6.06 34.95
C PRO A 218 -33.19 6.99 35.95
N LYS A 219 -32.42 7.86 36.62
CA LYS A 219 -32.91 8.88 37.56
C LYS A 219 -33.51 10.11 36.87
N GLY A 220 -33.47 10.17 35.54
CA GLY A 220 -33.94 11.33 34.76
C GLY A 220 -32.95 12.48 34.68
N GLU A 221 -31.67 12.25 35.02
CA GLU A 221 -30.60 13.25 34.88
C GLU A 221 -30.06 13.22 33.46
N TYR A 222 -29.76 14.40 32.92
CA TYR A 222 -29.13 14.53 31.61
C TYR A 222 -27.66 14.87 31.76
N HIS A 223 -26.83 14.15 31.03
CA HIS A 223 -25.39 14.37 30.94
C HIS A 223 -24.97 14.52 29.48
N PHE A 224 -23.84 15.18 29.27
CA PHE A 224 -23.13 15.22 28.00
C PHE A 224 -21.76 14.58 28.16
N TYR A 225 -21.40 13.68 27.26
CA TYR A 225 -20.10 13.05 27.18
C TYR A 225 -19.39 13.45 25.89
N ASN A 226 -18.23 14.07 26.02
CA ASN A 226 -17.40 14.51 24.90
C ASN A 226 -16.39 13.42 24.54
N ASP A 227 -16.56 12.78 23.39
CA ASP A 227 -15.72 11.69 22.91
C ASP A 227 -14.74 12.19 21.83
N THR A 228 -14.02 13.25 22.16
CA THR A 228 -12.98 13.84 21.31
C THR A 228 -11.69 14.04 22.12
N LEU A 229 -10.58 14.28 21.42
CA LEU A 229 -9.28 14.58 22.04
C LEU A 229 -8.87 16.06 21.94
N GLN A 230 -9.46 16.82 21.02
CA GLN A 230 -8.97 18.15 20.62
C GLN A 230 -10.06 19.22 20.58
N GLU A 231 -11.30 18.89 20.93
CA GLU A 231 -12.46 19.77 20.82
C GLU A 231 -13.17 19.88 22.17
N VAL A 232 -13.36 21.10 22.66
CA VAL A 232 -14.32 21.40 23.73
C VAL A 232 -15.70 21.48 23.12
N MET A 233 -16.67 20.78 23.72
CA MET A 233 -18.05 20.81 23.27
C MET A 233 -18.85 21.84 24.06
N VAL A 234 -19.25 22.92 23.40
CA VAL A 234 -20.09 23.97 23.99
C VAL A 234 -21.55 23.69 23.66
N VAL A 235 -22.33 23.34 24.68
CA VAL A 235 -23.75 23.03 24.55
C VAL A 235 -24.58 24.19 25.08
N ARG A 236 -25.57 24.63 24.29
CA ARG A 236 -26.51 25.70 24.63
C ARG A 236 -27.94 25.20 24.56
N VAL A 237 -28.69 25.38 25.64
CA VAL A 237 -30.09 24.96 25.75
C VAL A 237 -30.93 26.17 26.15
N GLN A 238 -31.99 26.46 25.40
CA GLN A 238 -32.93 27.53 25.74
C GLN A 238 -34.20 26.90 26.34
N CYS A 239 -34.58 27.33 27.54
CA CYS A 239 -35.79 26.82 28.20
C CYS A 239 -36.35 27.77 29.28
N HIS A 240 -37.63 27.59 29.61
CA HIS A 240 -38.25 28.21 30.78
C HIS A 240 -37.97 27.39 32.03
N LEU A 241 -37.28 27.99 33.00
CA LEU A 241 -36.98 27.38 34.29
C LEU A 241 -38.14 27.60 35.28
N ARG A 242 -38.63 26.54 35.92
CA ARG A 242 -39.74 26.58 36.89
C ARG A 242 -39.27 26.64 38.35
N GLY A 243 -37.97 26.50 38.58
CA GLY A 243 -37.32 26.62 39.90
C GLY A 243 -37.17 25.30 40.66
N ASN A 244 -37.65 24.18 40.11
CA ASN A 244 -37.45 22.84 40.67
C ASN A 244 -36.32 22.07 39.95
N GLU A 245 -35.79 22.63 38.87
CA GLU A 245 -34.72 22.03 38.09
C GLU A 245 -33.37 22.19 38.80
N LYS A 246 -32.57 21.12 38.81
CA LYS A 246 -31.18 21.17 39.26
C LYS A 246 -30.28 21.32 38.05
N ILE A 247 -29.55 22.41 37.95
CA ILE A 247 -28.64 22.74 36.84
C ILE A 247 -27.20 22.56 37.32
N ASN A 248 -26.28 22.21 36.42
CA ASN A 248 -24.86 22.15 36.73
C ASN A 248 -24.30 23.52 37.17
N GLU A 249 -23.50 23.54 38.23
CA GLU A 249 -22.89 24.75 38.80
C GLU A 249 -21.92 25.47 37.85
N ARG A 250 -21.31 24.73 36.92
CA ARG A 250 -20.43 25.29 35.87
C ARG A 250 -21.20 25.85 34.68
N ALA A 251 -22.52 25.69 34.63
CA ALA A 251 -23.31 26.20 33.52
C ALA A 251 -23.55 27.70 33.66
N MET A 252 -23.36 28.44 32.57
CA MET A 252 -23.67 29.85 32.48
C MET A 252 -25.15 30.04 32.15
N LEU A 253 -25.85 30.83 32.95
CA LEU A 253 -27.25 31.18 32.76
C LEU A 253 -27.34 32.60 32.21
N SER A 254 -27.95 32.77 31.04
CA SER A 254 -28.16 34.07 30.40
C SER A 254 -29.64 34.24 30.04
N PRO A 255 -30.36 35.23 30.60
CA PRO A 255 -31.75 35.47 30.23
C PRO A 255 -31.84 35.92 28.76
N VAL A 256 -32.75 35.31 28.00
CA VAL A 256 -33.00 35.66 26.60
C VAL A 256 -33.96 36.85 26.58
N ALA A 257 -33.49 37.97 26.03
CA ALA A 257 -34.30 39.18 25.94
C ALA A 257 -35.60 38.90 25.17
N SER A 258 -36.72 39.40 25.68
CA SER A 258 -38.08 39.35 25.09
C SER A 258 -38.85 38.02 25.10
N THR A 259 -38.27 36.87 25.49
CA THR A 259 -38.96 35.56 25.47
C THR A 259 -39.27 34.96 26.85
N GLY A 260 -38.65 35.48 27.91
CA GLY A 260 -38.74 34.91 29.27
C GLY A 260 -38.02 33.57 29.43
N GLU A 261 -37.26 33.14 28.41
CA GLU A 261 -36.43 31.94 28.43
C GLU A 261 -35.05 32.23 29.03
N THR A 262 -34.43 31.20 29.60
CA THR A 262 -33.03 31.24 30.04
C THR A 262 -32.21 30.35 29.12
N GLU A 263 -31.13 30.90 28.56
CA GLU A 263 -30.11 30.14 27.86
C GLU A 263 -29.11 29.58 28.88
N ILE A 264 -29.00 28.25 28.91
CA ILE A 264 -28.06 27.50 29.73
C ILE A 264 -26.92 27.05 28.82
N THR A 265 -25.71 27.52 29.10
CA THR A 265 -24.50 27.16 28.34
C THR A 265 -23.54 26.36 29.21
N ILE A 266 -23.05 25.22 28.72
CA ILE A 266 -22.00 24.43 29.38
C ILE A 266 -20.88 24.09 28.40
N ALA A 267 -19.63 24.15 28.87
CA ALA A 267 -18.49 23.60 28.16
C ALA A 267 -18.15 22.21 28.72
N VAL A 268 -18.03 21.23 27.84
CA VAL A 268 -17.66 19.84 28.17
C VAL A 268 -16.28 19.56 27.59
N LEU A 269 -15.30 19.33 28.46
CA LEU A 269 -13.91 19.11 28.04
C LEU A 269 -13.75 17.74 27.35
N PRO A 270 -12.69 17.55 26.53
CA PRO A 270 -12.35 16.25 25.95
C PRO A 270 -12.39 15.10 26.97
N GLU A 271 -13.03 14.00 26.59
CA GLU A 271 -13.22 12.80 27.40
C GLU A 271 -13.99 12.99 28.71
N GLU A 272 -14.56 14.19 28.96
CA GLU A 272 -15.31 14.51 30.19
C GLU A 272 -16.79 14.11 30.04
N THR A 273 -17.38 13.62 31.13
CA THR A 273 -18.82 13.39 31.25
C THR A 273 -19.41 14.40 32.23
N ASN A 274 -20.17 15.36 31.73
CA ASN A 274 -20.68 16.47 32.54
C ASN A 274 -22.17 16.29 32.77
N PHE A 275 -22.58 16.33 34.04
CA PHE A 275 -23.98 16.56 34.39
C PHE A 275 -24.43 17.87 33.76
N PHE A 276 -25.63 17.92 33.21
CA PHE A 276 -26.18 19.14 32.64
C PHE A 276 -27.35 19.66 33.48
N MET A 277 -28.43 18.88 33.56
CA MET A 277 -29.59 19.24 34.37
C MET A 277 -30.43 18.02 34.73
N SER A 278 -31.32 18.18 35.72
CA SER A 278 -32.37 17.22 36.10
C SER A 278 -33.65 17.94 36.52
N GLY A 279 -34.77 17.22 36.61
CA GLY A 279 -36.09 17.78 36.93
C GLY A 279 -36.95 18.14 35.71
N VAL A 280 -36.49 17.79 34.49
CA VAL A 280 -37.21 18.06 33.24
C VAL A 280 -37.63 16.76 32.56
N ALA A 281 -38.89 16.66 32.11
CA ALA A 281 -39.44 15.45 31.49
C ALA A 281 -38.71 15.08 30.18
N HIS A 282 -38.51 16.08 29.30
CA HIS A 282 -37.83 15.95 28.02
C HIS A 282 -36.77 17.05 27.88
N MET A 283 -35.66 16.73 27.21
CA MET A 283 -34.64 17.72 26.91
C MET A 283 -35.21 18.77 25.95
N PRO A 284 -35.14 20.08 26.27
CA PRO A 284 -35.50 21.16 25.35
C PRO A 284 -34.62 21.16 24.09
N HIS A 285 -34.99 21.96 23.09
CA HIS A 285 -34.14 22.13 21.93
C HIS A 285 -32.78 22.70 22.35
N PHE A 286 -31.71 22.14 21.78
CA PHE A 286 -30.36 22.54 22.11
C PHE A 286 -29.47 22.58 20.89
N MET A 287 -28.46 23.44 20.96
CA MET A 287 -27.38 23.55 19.99
C MET A 287 -26.08 23.08 20.64
N ALA A 288 -25.21 22.45 19.85
CA ALA A 288 -23.87 22.11 20.27
C ALA A 288 -22.88 22.62 19.24
N LYS A 289 -21.79 23.24 19.70
CA LYS A 289 -20.69 23.73 18.87
C LYS A 289 -19.37 23.15 19.39
N ARG A 290 -18.51 22.74 18.48
CA ARG A 290 -17.14 22.31 18.76
C ARG A 290 -16.19 23.52 18.73
N VAL A 291 -15.26 23.57 19.67
CA VAL A 291 -14.26 24.64 19.82
C VAL A 291 -12.90 23.99 20.08
N PRO A 292 -11.84 24.34 19.33
CA PRO A 292 -10.52 23.73 19.54
C PRO A 292 -9.98 24.03 20.93
N VAL A 293 -9.32 23.05 21.53
CA VAL A 293 -8.62 23.22 22.80
C VAL A 293 -7.38 24.12 22.65
N PRO A 294 -6.91 24.78 23.74
CA PRO A 294 -5.59 25.40 23.76
C PRO A 294 -4.48 24.42 23.37
N ARG A 295 -3.41 24.91 22.74
CA ARG A 295 -2.31 24.07 22.22
C ARG A 295 -1.58 23.26 23.29
N ASP A 296 -1.63 23.70 24.53
CA ASP A 296 -1.02 23.08 25.71
C ASP A 296 -1.95 22.07 26.41
N TYR A 297 -3.22 21.98 25.99
CA TYR A 297 -4.16 21.00 26.54
C TYR A 297 -3.82 19.60 26.04
N VAL A 298 -3.67 18.66 26.98
CA VAL A 298 -3.44 17.24 26.68
C VAL A 298 -4.58 16.42 27.27
N SER A 299 -5.27 15.68 26.41
CA SER A 299 -6.40 14.85 26.81
C SER A 299 -6.01 13.74 27.80
N PRO A 300 -6.93 13.31 28.70
CA PRO A 300 -6.64 12.31 29.74
C PRO A 300 -6.06 11.00 29.20
N SER A 301 -6.62 10.46 28.11
CA SER A 301 -6.16 9.18 27.55
C SER A 301 -4.76 9.28 26.95
N VAL A 302 -4.41 10.43 26.33
CA VAL A 302 -3.06 10.70 25.82
C VAL A 302 -2.06 10.68 26.98
N THR A 303 -2.37 11.40 28.07
CA THR A 303 -1.53 11.41 29.29
C THR A 303 -1.36 10.02 29.89
N GLN A 304 -2.44 9.23 29.95
CA GLN A 304 -2.40 7.87 30.48
C GLN A 304 -1.56 6.93 29.60
N SER A 305 -1.67 7.03 28.27
CA SER A 305 -0.87 6.23 27.35
C SER A 305 0.62 6.50 27.51
N LEU A 306 1.02 7.79 27.58
CA LEU A 306 2.42 8.17 27.79
C LEU A 306 2.97 7.62 29.12
N ARG A 307 2.18 7.66 30.21
CA ARG A 307 2.58 7.06 31.49
C ARG A 307 2.78 5.54 31.39
N LYS A 308 1.89 4.82 30.69
CA LYS A 308 2.02 3.38 30.43
C LYS A 308 3.29 3.06 29.65
N ILE A 309 3.50 3.75 28.52
CA ILE A 309 4.68 3.60 27.67
C ILE A 309 5.96 3.83 28.47
N ASN A 310 6.00 4.88 29.30
CA ASN A 310 7.15 5.19 30.15
C ASN A 310 7.41 4.09 31.19
N ALA A 311 6.36 3.51 31.76
CA ALA A 311 6.48 2.41 32.71
C ALA A 311 7.04 1.13 32.05
N GLU A 312 6.57 0.79 30.84
CA GLU A 312 7.09 -0.34 30.07
C GLU A 312 8.58 -0.17 29.74
N ILE A 313 8.96 1.02 29.24
CA ILE A 313 10.37 1.33 28.95
C ILE A 313 11.22 1.20 30.23
N ASN A 314 10.75 1.76 31.33
CA ASN A 314 11.49 1.71 32.60
C ASN A 314 11.60 0.29 33.17
N ALA A 315 10.62 -0.59 32.92
CA ALA A 315 10.70 -1.99 33.31
C ALA A 315 11.83 -2.72 32.58
N VAL A 316 11.96 -2.53 31.26
CA VAL A 316 13.06 -3.11 30.47
C VAL A 316 14.41 -2.52 30.88
N ARG A 317 14.48 -1.20 31.11
CA ARG A 317 15.70 -0.52 31.62
C ARG A 317 16.15 -1.07 32.96
N LYS A 318 15.20 -1.35 33.87
CA LYS A 318 15.50 -1.97 35.17
C LYS A 318 16.08 -3.38 35.00
N ALA A 319 15.61 -4.15 34.03
CA ALA A 319 16.13 -5.49 33.73
C ALA A 319 17.51 -5.46 33.04
N LEU A 320 17.79 -4.46 32.19
CA LEU A 320 19.08 -4.27 31.50
C LEU A 320 20.25 -3.91 32.43
N GLY A 321 19.99 -3.16 33.50
CA GLY A 321 21.02 -2.62 34.39
C GLY A 321 21.53 -1.23 33.96
N LYS A 322 22.86 -0.99 34.01
CA LYS A 322 23.46 0.36 33.80
C LYS A 322 22.93 1.06 32.54
N TRP A 323 22.47 2.31 32.71
CA TRP A 323 21.78 3.13 31.72
C TRP A 323 22.48 3.28 30.35
N SER A 324 23.81 3.19 30.27
CA SER A 324 24.56 3.34 29.01
C SER A 324 24.31 2.22 27.99
N ARG A 325 23.80 1.05 28.42
CA ARG A 325 23.39 -0.05 27.52
C ARG A 325 21.92 0.04 27.11
N ALA A 326 21.15 0.96 27.68
CA ALA A 326 19.72 1.07 27.48
C ALA A 326 19.29 2.00 26.33
N SER A 327 20.24 2.69 25.69
CA SER A 327 20.05 3.43 24.43
C SER A 327 20.35 2.56 23.20
N ASP A 328 20.98 1.40 23.38
CA ASP A 328 21.20 0.43 22.31
C ASP A 328 19.91 -0.37 22.07
N GLN A 329 19.25 -0.10 20.93
CA GLN A 329 17.99 -0.75 20.54
C GLN A 329 18.13 -2.28 20.39
N GLN A 330 19.30 -2.79 19.97
CA GLN A 330 19.53 -4.22 19.85
C GLN A 330 19.70 -4.88 21.22
N ALA A 331 20.49 -4.28 22.11
CA ALA A 331 20.60 -4.76 23.49
C ALA A 331 19.24 -4.71 24.21
N TYR A 332 18.45 -3.65 23.96
CA TYR A 332 17.10 -3.51 24.48
C TYR A 332 16.18 -4.63 24.00
N LEU A 333 16.18 -4.95 22.70
CA LEU A 333 15.42 -6.06 22.14
C LEU A 333 15.86 -7.42 22.72
N LYS A 334 17.18 -7.67 22.81
CA LYS A 334 17.71 -8.90 23.44
C LYS A 334 17.21 -9.04 24.89
N CYS A 335 17.15 -7.95 25.66
CA CYS A 335 16.59 -7.96 27.01
C CYS A 335 15.09 -8.25 27.03
N CYS A 336 14.31 -7.64 26.13
CA CYS A 336 12.88 -7.92 25.97
C CYS A 336 12.62 -9.41 25.75
N LEU A 337 13.33 -10.02 24.79
CA LEU A 337 13.25 -11.44 24.48
C LEU A 337 13.60 -12.32 25.70
N LYS A 338 14.71 -12.01 26.38
CA LYS A 338 15.19 -12.79 27.53
C LYS A 338 14.28 -12.73 28.75
N ASN A 339 13.62 -11.61 28.98
CA ASN A 339 12.80 -11.39 30.18
C ASN A 339 11.30 -11.47 29.91
N ASN A 340 10.89 -11.84 28.68
CA ASN A 340 9.48 -11.85 28.25
C ASN A 340 8.79 -10.50 28.50
N LEU A 341 9.49 -9.42 28.14
CA LEU A 341 8.99 -8.04 28.26
C LEU A 341 8.63 -7.50 26.88
N ARG A 342 7.52 -6.77 26.80
CA ARG A 342 7.07 -6.13 25.55
C ARG A 342 8.12 -5.14 25.05
N PHE A 343 8.39 -5.22 23.76
CA PHE A 343 9.30 -4.30 23.08
C PHE A 343 8.63 -2.93 22.90
N THR A 344 9.41 -1.88 23.10
CA THR A 344 9.03 -0.49 22.82
C THR A 344 10.20 0.15 22.09
N ASP A 345 9.90 0.75 20.94
CA ASP A 345 10.88 1.40 20.08
C ASP A 345 11.39 2.66 20.77
N LEU A 346 12.69 2.69 21.06
CA LEU A 346 13.33 3.85 21.67
C LEU A 346 13.68 4.94 20.65
N ASN A 347 13.85 4.55 19.39
CA ASN A 347 14.32 5.40 18.31
C ASN A 347 13.15 6.10 17.61
N PHE A 348 11.97 5.48 17.64
CA PHE A 348 10.71 6.06 17.18
C PHE A 348 9.63 5.88 18.24
N ARG A 349 9.84 6.57 19.37
CA ARG A 349 9.04 6.39 20.56
C ARG A 349 7.56 6.71 20.31
N PRO A 350 6.61 5.96 20.89
CA PRO A 350 5.20 6.33 20.90
C PRO A 350 4.94 7.65 21.67
N SER A 351 5.16 8.80 21.03
CA SER A 351 5.05 10.13 21.62
C SER A 351 4.72 11.19 20.57
N SER A 352 4.57 12.45 21.01
CA SER A 352 4.29 13.60 20.13
C SER A 352 5.37 13.82 19.08
N GLU A 353 6.64 13.58 19.40
CA GLU A 353 7.78 13.83 18.52
C GLU A 353 7.75 12.91 17.29
N SER A 354 7.28 11.68 17.44
CA SER A 354 7.10 10.73 16.33
C SER A 354 5.88 11.07 15.46
N LEU A 355 4.95 11.87 15.96
CA LEU A 355 3.84 12.41 15.16
C LEU A 355 4.29 13.64 14.38
N TYR A 356 4.94 14.58 15.06
CA TYR A 356 5.27 15.90 14.54
C TYR A 356 6.52 16.48 15.20
N ARG A 357 7.44 17.01 14.39
CA ARG A 357 8.67 17.68 14.80
C ARG A 357 8.56 19.19 14.52
N PRO A 358 8.40 20.04 15.55
CA PRO A 358 8.13 21.47 15.37
C PRO A 358 9.15 22.25 14.52
N GLU A 359 10.40 21.81 14.49
CA GLU A 359 11.48 22.49 13.75
C GLU A 359 11.65 22.00 12.30
N PHE A 360 11.01 20.90 11.91
CA PHE A 360 11.28 20.22 10.63
C PHE A 360 10.03 19.97 9.80
N ASP A 361 8.90 19.66 10.42
CA ASP A 361 7.71 19.22 9.71
C ASP A 361 6.80 20.40 9.36
N ALA A 362 6.32 20.47 8.12
CA ALA A 362 5.38 21.51 7.69
C ALA A 362 3.93 21.22 8.13
N VAL A 363 3.63 19.95 8.43
CA VAL A 363 2.27 19.47 8.72
C VAL A 363 2.15 19.19 10.22
N VAL A 364 1.29 19.93 10.91
CA VAL A 364 1.06 19.72 12.34
C VAL A 364 0.08 18.56 12.56
N ILE A 365 0.51 17.55 13.31
CA ILE A 365 -0.36 16.47 13.81
C ILE A 365 -0.57 16.67 15.31
N PRO A 366 -1.82 16.81 15.80
CA PRO A 366 -2.07 16.96 17.22
C PRO A 366 -1.73 15.68 18.00
N ALA A 367 -1.50 15.81 19.30
CA ALA A 367 -1.23 14.66 20.15
C ALA A 367 -2.43 13.69 20.15
N VAL A 368 -2.16 12.42 19.90
CA VAL A 368 -3.17 11.34 19.91
C VAL A 368 -2.71 10.20 20.80
N THR A 369 -3.66 9.33 21.15
CA THR A 369 -3.40 8.22 22.07
C THR A 369 -2.75 7.07 21.33
N TRP A 370 -1.64 6.56 21.85
CA TRP A 370 -0.93 5.40 21.31
C TRP A 370 -1.41 4.13 22.01
N ARG A 371 -1.70 3.07 21.23
CA ARG A 371 -2.26 1.82 21.73
C ARG A 371 -1.65 0.60 21.07
N ARG A 372 -1.49 -0.48 21.84
CA ARG A 372 -1.22 -1.82 21.30
C ARG A 372 -2.52 -2.50 20.85
N PRO A 373 -2.46 -3.55 20.01
CA PRO A 373 -3.64 -4.29 19.55
C PRO A 373 -4.58 -4.75 20.68
N GLU A 374 -4.02 -5.20 21.79
CA GLU A 374 -4.75 -5.62 23.01
C GLU A 374 -5.63 -4.54 23.66
N GLU A 375 -5.45 -3.26 23.30
CA GLU A 375 -6.23 -2.14 23.86
C GLU A 375 -7.43 -1.73 23.00
N TYR A 376 -7.50 -2.17 21.73
CA TYR A 376 -8.61 -1.86 20.81
C TYR A 376 -9.22 -3.10 20.14
N ILE A 377 -8.58 -4.27 20.27
CA ILE A 377 -9.13 -5.57 19.90
C ILE A 377 -9.82 -6.17 21.11
N TYR A 378 -10.98 -6.80 20.91
CA TYR A 378 -11.68 -7.50 21.98
C TYR A 378 -10.80 -8.57 22.62
N LEU A 379 -10.76 -8.62 23.96
CA LEU A 379 -9.84 -9.46 24.72
C LEU A 379 -9.86 -10.94 24.29
N ALA A 380 -11.04 -11.51 24.00
CA ALA A 380 -11.15 -12.90 23.56
C ALA A 380 -10.59 -13.17 22.16
N GLU A 381 -10.41 -12.13 21.35
CA GLU A 381 -9.90 -12.21 19.98
C GLU A 381 -8.46 -11.69 19.84
N VAL A 382 -7.82 -11.19 20.90
CA VAL A 382 -6.43 -10.70 20.83
C VAL A 382 -5.47 -11.79 20.32
N SER A 383 -5.71 -13.05 20.71
CA SER A 383 -4.93 -14.22 20.23
C SER A 383 -5.04 -14.48 18.73
N GLN A 384 -6.02 -13.87 18.06
CA GLN A 384 -6.26 -13.97 16.62
C GLN A 384 -5.51 -12.91 15.80
N THR A 385 -4.81 -11.99 16.47
CA THR A 385 -4.00 -10.94 15.82
C THR A 385 -2.80 -11.55 15.12
N ARG A 386 -2.59 -11.23 13.84
CA ARG A 386 -1.37 -11.60 13.11
C ARG A 386 -0.88 -10.41 12.31
N LEU A 387 0.36 -10.51 11.84
CA LEU A 387 0.92 -9.52 10.92
C LEU A 387 0.05 -9.41 9.66
N PHE A 388 -0.13 -10.51 8.92
CA PHE A 388 -0.91 -10.50 7.68
C PHE A 388 -2.36 -10.97 7.87
N ARG A 389 -2.57 -12.13 8.52
CA ARG A 389 -3.90 -12.74 8.74
C ARG A 389 -4.73 -12.75 7.45
N GLY A 390 -4.51 -13.79 6.64
CA GLY A 390 -5.21 -13.99 5.37
C GLY A 390 -4.51 -13.32 4.19
N GLU A 391 -5.29 -12.97 3.16
CA GLU A 391 -4.76 -12.40 1.92
C GLU A 391 -4.25 -10.96 2.11
N ILE A 392 -3.15 -10.64 1.41
CA ILE A 392 -2.64 -9.28 1.20
C ILE A 392 -3.24 -8.79 -0.11
N SER A 393 -4.00 -7.69 -0.07
CA SER A 393 -4.68 -7.15 -1.24
C SER A 393 -4.76 -5.63 -1.16
N CYS A 394 -4.72 -4.97 -2.32
CA CYS A 394 -4.85 -3.52 -2.42
C CYS A 394 -6.19 -3.00 -1.86
N PHE A 395 -7.27 -3.78 -1.97
CA PHE A 395 -8.60 -3.40 -1.46
C PHE A 395 -8.72 -3.41 0.06
N LEU A 396 -7.76 -4.03 0.74
CA LEU A 396 -7.72 -4.06 2.20
C LEU A 396 -6.94 -2.87 2.77
N VAL A 397 -6.23 -2.11 1.94
CA VAL A 397 -5.50 -0.92 2.39
C VAL A 397 -6.48 0.24 2.52
N LYS A 398 -6.72 0.68 3.75
CA LYS A 398 -7.63 1.79 4.05
C LYS A 398 -6.83 3.00 4.50
N GLN A 399 -7.10 4.16 3.91
CA GLN A 399 -6.62 5.44 4.42
C GLN A 399 -7.25 5.77 5.78
N GLY A 400 -6.44 6.27 6.72
CA GLY A 400 -6.91 6.78 8.00
C GLY A 400 -7.14 8.28 8.00
N ASP A 401 -7.09 8.89 9.19
CA ASP A 401 -7.34 10.31 9.43
C ASP A 401 -6.17 11.21 8.97
N LEU A 402 -5.05 10.62 8.55
CA LEU A 402 -3.87 11.35 8.07
C LEU A 402 -3.97 11.67 6.57
N SER A 403 -3.50 12.87 6.20
CA SER A 403 -3.50 13.36 4.80
C SER A 403 -2.38 12.78 3.92
N ASN A 404 -1.91 11.56 4.18
CA ASN A 404 -0.81 10.90 3.48
C ASN A 404 -1.28 9.91 2.38
N HIS A 405 -2.39 10.24 1.70
CA HIS A 405 -3.02 9.42 0.66
C HIS A 405 -2.05 8.91 -0.43
N THR A 406 -1.00 9.66 -0.77
CA THR A 406 0.06 9.27 -1.72
C THR A 406 0.86 8.05 -1.21
N VAL A 407 1.24 8.05 0.07
CA VAL A 407 1.91 6.93 0.72
C VAL A 407 0.98 5.73 0.82
N VAL A 408 -0.28 5.93 1.23
CA VAL A 408 -1.28 4.86 1.31
C VAL A 408 -1.53 4.24 -0.07
N ALA A 409 -1.54 5.04 -1.13
CA ALA A 409 -1.64 4.55 -2.51
C ALA A 409 -0.43 3.72 -2.92
N ALA A 410 0.79 4.13 -2.56
CA ALA A 410 2.00 3.33 -2.77
C ALA A 410 1.94 1.99 -1.99
N MET A 411 1.38 2.00 -0.78
CA MET A 411 1.13 0.77 -0.01
C MET A 411 0.10 -0.14 -0.69
N ALA A 412 -0.97 0.43 -1.24
CA ALA A 412 -1.94 -0.32 -2.05
C ALA A 412 -1.31 -0.86 -3.35
N ALA A 413 -0.42 -0.10 -3.98
CA ALA A 413 0.30 -0.52 -5.18
C ALA A 413 1.23 -1.71 -4.90
N VAL A 414 2.02 -1.66 -3.82
CA VAL A 414 2.91 -2.77 -3.43
C VAL A 414 2.11 -4.00 -2.95
N ALA A 415 0.90 -3.81 -2.42
CA ALA A 415 0.00 -4.92 -2.05
C ALA A 415 -0.46 -5.78 -3.24
N GLN A 416 -0.28 -5.31 -4.49
CA GLN A 416 -0.46 -6.13 -5.69
C GLN A 416 0.63 -7.21 -5.84
N PHE A 417 1.71 -7.12 -5.04
CA PHE A 417 2.80 -8.08 -4.99
C PHE A 417 2.92 -8.69 -3.58
N PRO A 418 1.98 -9.56 -3.13
CA PRO A 418 1.98 -10.14 -1.79
C PRO A 418 3.30 -10.81 -1.36
N ALA A 419 4.01 -11.42 -2.31
CA ALA A 419 5.31 -12.04 -2.06
C ALA A 419 6.37 -11.00 -1.66
N HIS A 420 6.35 -9.82 -2.28
CA HIS A 420 7.26 -8.73 -1.93
C HIS A 420 6.88 -8.07 -0.62
N VAL A 421 5.59 -7.87 -0.35
CA VAL A 421 5.15 -7.38 0.98
C VAL A 421 5.63 -8.34 2.07
N ARG A 422 5.49 -9.66 1.89
CA ARG A 422 6.06 -10.64 2.83
C ARG A 422 7.57 -10.50 2.95
N TRP A 423 8.29 -10.38 1.83
CA TRP A 423 9.74 -10.17 1.81
C TRP A 423 10.17 -8.94 2.64
N MET A 424 9.43 -7.83 2.56
CA MET A 424 9.71 -6.64 3.36
C MET A 424 9.59 -6.88 4.87
N PHE A 425 8.77 -7.83 5.32
CA PHE A 425 8.57 -8.12 6.74
C PHE A 425 9.36 -9.33 7.24
N ARG A 426 10.15 -9.99 6.37
CA ARG A 426 10.93 -11.16 6.75
C ARG A 426 12.02 -10.82 7.73
N HIS A 427 12.30 -11.76 8.62
CA HIS A 427 13.53 -11.68 9.40
C HIS A 427 14.74 -12.03 8.50
N PRO A 428 15.83 -11.24 8.51
CA PRO A 428 16.94 -11.40 7.57
C PRO A 428 17.81 -12.65 7.78
N VAL A 429 17.69 -13.31 8.94
CA VAL A 429 18.48 -14.49 9.31
C VAL A 429 17.61 -15.75 9.45
N SER A 430 16.66 -15.76 10.39
CA SER A 430 15.81 -16.93 10.64
C SER A 430 14.35 -16.57 10.90
N ALA A 431 13.43 -17.34 10.30
CA ALA A 431 11.99 -17.26 10.54
C ALA A 431 11.62 -17.47 12.02
N HIS A 432 12.36 -18.35 12.72
CA HIS A 432 12.15 -18.63 14.14
C HIS A 432 12.40 -17.40 15.01
N VAL A 433 13.50 -16.69 14.77
CA VAL A 433 13.82 -15.43 15.48
C VAL A 433 12.75 -14.38 15.19
N GLY A 434 12.29 -14.28 13.93
CA GLY A 434 11.18 -13.41 13.56
C GLY A 434 9.90 -13.67 14.37
N LYS A 435 9.54 -14.94 14.61
CA LYS A 435 8.37 -15.30 15.45
C LYS A 435 8.56 -14.86 16.90
N MET A 436 9.75 -15.09 17.46
CA MET A 436 10.08 -14.66 18.82
C MET A 436 9.97 -13.14 18.98
N GLU A 437 10.53 -12.36 18.05
CA GLU A 437 10.42 -10.89 18.05
C GLU A 437 8.95 -10.45 18.02
N ARG A 438 8.14 -11.02 17.12
CA ARG A 438 6.72 -10.71 16.99
C ARG A 438 5.91 -11.05 18.25
N SER A 439 6.25 -12.15 18.94
CA SER A 439 5.62 -12.53 20.21
C SER A 439 5.79 -11.45 21.30
N GLN A 440 6.89 -10.68 21.25
CA GLN A 440 7.15 -9.56 22.16
C GLN A 440 6.68 -8.22 21.60
N GLY A 441 5.98 -8.21 20.47
CA GLY A 441 5.47 -6.98 19.84
C GLY A 441 6.52 -6.22 19.06
N CYS A 442 7.61 -6.86 18.63
CA CYS A 442 8.64 -6.29 17.77
C CYS A 442 8.49 -6.83 16.34
N TYR A 443 8.54 -5.93 15.36
CA TYR A 443 8.39 -6.25 13.95
C TYR A 443 9.53 -5.63 13.16
N ARG A 444 9.90 -6.28 12.06
CA ARG A 444 10.90 -5.80 11.11
C ARG A 444 10.23 -5.37 9.82
N VAL A 445 10.66 -4.25 9.26
CA VAL A 445 10.24 -3.78 7.93
C VAL A 445 11.47 -3.31 7.17
N THR A 446 11.77 -3.95 6.04
CA THR A 446 12.84 -3.60 5.13
C THR A 446 12.33 -2.61 4.11
N LEU A 447 12.92 -1.40 4.12
CA LEU A 447 12.57 -0.28 3.26
C LEU A 447 13.83 0.23 2.58
N LEU A 448 13.68 0.80 1.39
CA LEU A 448 14.75 1.56 0.78
C LEU A 448 14.74 2.97 1.37
N HIS A 449 15.87 3.37 1.94
CA HIS A 449 16.06 4.71 2.50
C HIS A 449 17.38 5.27 2.00
N ASN A 450 17.37 6.47 1.43
CA ASN A 450 18.53 7.09 0.76
C ASN A 450 19.23 6.17 -0.24
N GLY A 451 18.44 5.42 -1.03
CA GLY A 451 18.97 4.48 -2.02
C GLY A 451 19.60 3.20 -1.46
N TRP A 452 19.56 2.96 -0.14
CA TRP A 452 20.11 1.77 0.53
C TRP A 452 19.02 0.99 1.28
N TRP A 453 19.04 -0.34 1.23
CA TRP A 453 18.06 -1.14 1.96
C TRP A 453 18.40 -1.13 3.45
N HIS A 454 17.40 -0.79 4.27
CA HIS A 454 17.48 -0.74 5.72
C HIS A 454 16.33 -1.54 6.33
N THR A 455 16.64 -2.30 7.38
CA THR A 455 15.62 -3.04 8.15
C THR A 455 15.32 -2.31 9.43
N TYR A 456 14.12 -1.72 9.51
CA TYR A 456 13.65 -0.97 10.66
C TYR A 456 12.95 -1.90 11.65
N LEU A 457 13.35 -1.81 12.92
CA LEU A 457 12.60 -2.38 14.04
C LEU A 457 11.47 -1.43 14.42
N VAL A 458 10.26 -1.93 14.59
CA VAL A 458 9.09 -1.17 15.07
C VAL A 458 8.32 -1.97 16.12
N ASP A 459 7.83 -1.31 17.16
CA ASP A 459 6.88 -1.92 18.09
C ASP A 459 5.42 -1.89 17.56
N ASP A 460 4.50 -2.59 18.23
CA ASP A 460 3.05 -2.61 17.88
C ASP A 460 2.20 -1.48 18.49
N TYR A 461 2.80 -0.44 19.10
CA TYR A 461 2.05 0.78 19.39
C TYR A 461 1.72 1.53 18.10
N VAL A 462 0.45 1.82 17.89
CA VAL A 462 0.00 2.70 16.80
C VAL A 462 -0.89 3.81 17.37
N PRO A 463 -0.94 4.99 16.72
CA PRO A 463 -1.96 6.00 16.98
C PRO A 463 -3.36 5.39 16.79
N ALA A 464 -4.15 5.26 17.86
CA ALA A 464 -5.38 4.49 17.82
C ALA A 464 -6.48 5.03 18.74
N SER A 465 -7.71 4.86 18.27
CA SER A 465 -8.92 4.89 19.09
C SER A 465 -9.12 3.52 19.77
N LEU A 466 -10.11 3.43 20.67
CA LEU A 466 -10.65 2.18 21.22
C LEU A 466 -11.34 1.31 20.17
N ARG A 467 -11.55 1.82 18.95
CA ARG A 467 -12.16 1.08 17.83
C ARG A 467 -11.14 0.58 16.80
N GLY A 468 -9.87 0.97 16.93
CA GLY A 468 -8.81 0.61 16.01
C GLY A 468 -7.86 1.78 15.69
N PRO A 469 -6.88 1.54 14.81
CA PRO A 469 -5.91 2.55 14.36
C PRO A 469 -6.60 3.80 13.79
N LEU A 470 -6.01 4.97 14.04
CA LEU A 470 -6.47 6.25 13.48
C LEU A 470 -5.90 6.50 12.09
N PHE A 471 -4.71 5.99 11.78
CA PHE A 471 -4.04 6.17 10.49
C PHE A 471 -4.27 4.96 9.56
N ALA A 472 -3.39 4.72 8.58
CA ALA A 472 -3.61 3.67 7.60
C ALA A 472 -3.75 2.30 8.28
N SER A 473 -4.73 1.51 7.85
CA SER A 473 -5.06 0.23 8.47
C SER A 473 -5.65 -0.75 7.48
N CYS A 474 -5.74 -2.02 7.89
CA CYS A 474 -6.53 -2.98 7.14
C CYS A 474 -8.02 -2.67 7.30
N ALA A 475 -8.74 -2.57 6.18
CA ALA A 475 -10.19 -2.47 6.19
C ALA A 475 -10.81 -3.66 6.93
N GLU A 476 -11.87 -3.39 7.70
CA GLU A 476 -12.78 -4.38 8.32
C GLU A 476 -12.23 -5.23 9.47
N ASP A 477 -10.92 -5.50 9.49
CA ASP A 477 -10.31 -6.41 10.47
C ASP A 477 -9.07 -5.78 11.15
N PRO A 478 -9.23 -5.17 12.35
CA PRO A 478 -8.12 -4.58 13.08
C PRO A 478 -7.13 -5.61 13.65
N ARG A 479 -7.41 -6.92 13.50
CA ARG A 479 -6.49 -8.00 13.88
C ARG A 479 -5.39 -8.23 12.82
N ARG A 480 -5.38 -7.45 11.73
CA ARG A 480 -4.36 -7.49 10.66
C ARG A 480 -3.46 -6.27 10.78
N LEU A 481 -2.18 -6.47 11.06
CA LEU A 481 -1.28 -5.40 11.48
C LEU A 481 -0.36 -4.84 10.39
N TRP A 482 -0.24 -5.48 9.22
CA TRP A 482 0.82 -5.13 8.28
C TRP A 482 0.72 -3.70 7.71
N VAL A 483 -0.49 -3.18 7.45
CA VAL A 483 -0.68 -1.83 6.87
C VAL A 483 -0.17 -0.76 7.83
N GLN A 484 -0.72 -0.73 9.05
CA GLN A 484 -0.34 0.24 10.09
C GLN A 484 1.14 0.12 10.49
N LEU A 485 1.73 -1.08 10.45
CA LEU A 485 3.15 -1.27 10.74
C LEU A 485 4.06 -0.83 9.59
N LEU A 486 3.64 -1.03 8.33
CA LEU A 486 4.37 -0.51 7.17
C LEU A 486 4.35 1.01 7.14
N GLU A 487 3.19 1.63 7.36
CA GLU A 487 3.06 3.09 7.48
C GLU A 487 3.95 3.63 8.61
N LYS A 488 3.94 2.98 9.77
CA LYS A 488 4.79 3.35 10.91
C LYS A 488 6.28 3.24 10.59
N ALA A 489 6.71 2.15 9.95
CA ALA A 489 8.12 1.98 9.57
C ALA A 489 8.56 3.03 8.56
N TYR A 490 7.68 3.40 7.62
CA TYR A 490 7.97 4.47 6.67
C TYR A 490 8.03 5.84 7.36
N ALA A 491 7.08 6.15 8.25
CA ALA A 491 7.13 7.33 9.11
C ALA A 491 8.42 7.39 9.94
N LYS A 492 8.86 6.26 10.50
CA LYS A 492 10.15 6.16 11.19
C LYS A 492 11.34 6.48 10.29
N SER A 493 11.36 5.97 9.06
CA SER A 493 12.43 6.26 8.10
C SER A 493 12.52 7.74 7.72
N LEU A 494 11.39 8.47 7.75
CA LEU A 494 11.33 9.91 7.50
C LEU A 494 11.46 10.75 8.78
N GLY A 495 11.34 10.09 9.93
CA GLY A 495 11.46 10.62 11.29
C GLY A 495 10.18 11.17 11.92
N SER A 496 9.03 11.20 11.22
CA SER A 496 7.71 11.47 11.81
C SER A 496 6.56 11.02 10.89
N TYR A 497 5.36 10.86 11.44
CA TYR A 497 4.16 10.66 10.63
C TYR A 497 3.84 11.90 9.77
N ALA A 498 4.07 13.10 10.29
CA ALA A 498 3.87 14.35 9.55
C ALA A 498 4.68 14.41 8.24
N ALA A 499 5.90 13.89 8.25
CA ALA A 499 6.74 13.83 7.05
C ALA A 499 6.10 12.99 5.93
N THR A 500 5.31 11.95 6.25
CA THR A 500 4.64 11.11 5.25
C THR A 500 3.58 11.88 4.43
N CYS A 501 3.05 12.99 4.95
CA CYS A 501 2.04 13.79 4.26
C CYS A 501 2.58 14.56 3.05
N LEU A 502 3.90 14.67 2.90
CA LEU A 502 4.56 15.45 1.85
C LEU A 502 5.25 14.59 0.79
N VAL A 503 5.19 13.27 0.94
CA VAL A 503 5.88 12.32 0.05
C VAL A 503 5.07 12.09 -1.21
N ASP A 504 5.74 12.05 -2.36
CA ASP A 504 5.13 11.68 -3.64
C ASP A 504 4.89 10.16 -3.73
N ALA A 505 3.81 9.76 -4.41
CA ALA A 505 3.44 8.34 -4.52
C ALA A 505 4.47 7.49 -5.29
N MET A 506 5.11 8.05 -6.32
CA MET A 506 6.17 7.36 -7.06
C MET A 506 7.41 7.20 -6.19
N GLU A 507 7.75 8.21 -5.41
CA GLU A 507 8.86 8.17 -4.46
C GLU A 507 8.65 7.06 -3.42
N ALA A 508 7.49 7.04 -2.76
CA ALA A 508 7.13 6.01 -1.79
C ALA A 508 7.10 4.60 -2.42
N LEU A 509 6.59 4.46 -3.64
CA LEU A 509 6.60 3.17 -4.35
C LEU A 509 8.03 2.72 -4.69
N GLY A 510 8.89 3.64 -5.10
CA GLY A 510 10.33 3.38 -5.27
C GLY A 510 10.98 2.94 -3.97
N ASP A 511 10.61 3.54 -2.85
CA ASP A 511 11.14 3.21 -1.53
C ASP A 511 10.68 1.83 -1.03
N PHE A 512 9.44 1.43 -1.34
CA PHE A 512 8.90 0.11 -0.99
C PHE A 512 9.46 -1.01 -1.88
N THR A 513 9.72 -0.74 -3.16
CA THR A 513 10.05 -1.78 -4.14
C THR A 513 11.54 -1.87 -4.46
N GLY A 514 12.25 -0.75 -4.35
CA GLY A 514 13.63 -0.58 -4.76
C GLY A 514 13.84 -0.43 -6.26
N PHE A 515 12.79 -0.29 -7.06
CA PHE A 515 12.90 -0.10 -8.51
C PHE A 515 12.92 1.38 -8.90
N PRO A 516 13.55 1.72 -10.04
CA PRO A 516 13.50 3.08 -10.55
C PRO A 516 12.08 3.47 -10.93
N VAL A 517 11.80 4.78 -10.84
CA VAL A 517 10.53 5.38 -11.20
C VAL A 517 10.72 6.46 -12.27
N ARG A 518 9.68 6.67 -13.08
CA ARG A 518 9.61 7.71 -14.10
C ARG A 518 8.30 8.45 -13.98
N PHE A 519 8.38 9.77 -13.91
CA PHE A 519 7.25 10.68 -13.95
C PHE A 519 6.78 10.90 -15.39
N LEU A 520 5.47 10.98 -15.62
CA LEU A 520 4.89 11.15 -16.96
C LEU A 520 4.40 12.58 -17.24
N ASP A 521 4.61 13.54 -16.35
CA ASP A 521 4.02 14.89 -16.42
C ASP A 521 4.22 15.58 -17.77
N SER A 522 5.44 15.58 -18.30
CA SER A 522 5.77 16.22 -19.57
C SER A 522 5.10 15.52 -20.77
N MET A 523 5.13 14.20 -20.81
CA MET A 523 4.47 13.40 -21.85
C MET A 523 2.94 13.51 -21.75
N TRP A 524 2.40 13.55 -20.53
CA TRP A 524 0.98 13.69 -20.25
C TRP A 524 0.48 15.05 -20.71
N ALA A 525 1.17 16.13 -20.33
CA ALA A 525 0.86 17.49 -20.76
C ALA A 525 0.94 17.64 -22.29
N ALA A 526 1.93 17.03 -22.94
CA ALA A 526 2.04 17.03 -24.40
C ALA A 526 0.90 16.24 -25.08
N ALA A 527 0.51 15.09 -24.51
CA ALA A 527 -0.60 14.30 -25.02
C ALA A 527 -1.95 15.02 -24.84
N ALA A 528 -2.16 15.72 -23.71
CA ALA A 528 -3.41 16.39 -23.37
C ALA A 528 -3.71 17.61 -24.25
N GLN A 529 -2.69 18.23 -24.88
CA GLN A 529 -2.87 19.40 -25.76
C GLN A 529 -3.55 19.06 -27.10
N GLY A 530 -3.45 17.82 -27.57
CA GLY A 530 -3.94 17.41 -28.90
C GLY A 530 -4.43 15.96 -28.91
N PRO A 531 -5.73 15.69 -28.64
CA PRO A 531 -6.30 14.35 -28.42
C PRO A 531 -6.20 13.34 -29.58
N ARG A 532 -5.51 13.65 -30.68
CA ARG A 532 -5.26 12.74 -31.82
C ARG A 532 -3.87 12.89 -32.42
N ASP A 533 -3.00 13.65 -31.77
CA ASP A 533 -1.67 14.01 -32.27
C ASP A 533 -0.62 12.92 -32.02
N GLY A 534 0.59 13.13 -32.53
CA GLY A 534 1.71 12.21 -32.34
C GLY A 534 2.02 11.92 -30.87
N ALA A 535 1.93 12.93 -29.99
CA ALA A 535 2.16 12.78 -28.55
C ALA A 535 1.11 11.89 -27.87
N PHE A 536 -0.17 12.06 -28.21
CA PHE A 536 -1.28 11.22 -27.73
C PHE A 536 -1.05 9.73 -28.02
N ARG A 537 -0.65 9.42 -29.26
CA ARG A 537 -0.36 8.05 -29.69
C ARG A 537 0.93 7.51 -29.08
N SER A 538 1.93 8.36 -28.91
CA SER A 538 3.24 7.98 -28.36
C SER A 538 3.13 7.62 -26.88
N LEU A 539 2.39 8.41 -26.09
CA LEU A 539 2.15 8.10 -24.68
C LEU A 539 1.36 6.79 -24.54
N PHE A 540 0.28 6.60 -25.32
CA PHE A 540 -0.48 5.34 -25.29
C PHE A 540 0.40 4.13 -25.61
N ARG A 541 1.20 4.20 -26.67
CA ARG A 541 2.12 3.13 -27.07
C ARG A 541 3.19 2.87 -26.00
N TYR A 542 3.67 3.93 -25.33
CA TYR A 542 4.61 3.78 -24.23
C TYR A 542 3.97 3.04 -23.05
N LEU A 543 2.76 3.42 -22.65
CA LEU A 543 2.00 2.73 -21.59
C LEU A 543 1.74 1.26 -21.94
N GLU A 544 1.42 0.95 -23.20
CA GLU A 544 1.29 -0.41 -23.70
C GLU A 544 2.58 -1.23 -23.49
N LEU A 545 3.73 -0.65 -23.83
CA LEU A 545 5.02 -1.31 -23.61
C LEU A 545 5.31 -1.54 -22.13
N CYS A 546 4.99 -0.58 -21.26
CA CYS A 546 5.17 -0.70 -19.81
C CYS A 546 4.29 -1.79 -19.21
N VAL A 547 3.00 -1.79 -19.53
CA VAL A 547 2.04 -2.80 -19.05
C VAL A 547 2.46 -4.20 -19.51
N ARG A 548 2.82 -4.36 -20.79
CA ARG A 548 3.31 -5.64 -21.34
C ARG A 548 4.60 -6.12 -20.69
N ALA A 549 5.45 -5.18 -20.23
CA ALA A 549 6.68 -5.50 -19.51
C ALA A 549 6.45 -5.81 -18.02
N GLY A 550 5.21 -5.72 -17.52
CA GLY A 550 4.89 -5.93 -16.11
C GLY A 550 5.27 -4.76 -15.20
N CYS A 551 5.51 -3.57 -15.76
CA CYS A 551 5.76 -2.36 -14.98
C CYS A 551 4.46 -1.89 -14.31
N THR A 552 4.58 -1.34 -13.10
CA THR A 552 3.44 -0.77 -12.37
C THR A 552 3.24 0.67 -12.82
N VAL A 553 2.02 0.98 -13.30
CA VAL A 553 1.67 2.31 -13.78
C VAL A 553 0.60 2.92 -12.87
N LEU A 554 0.90 4.10 -12.33
CA LEU A 554 0.02 4.89 -11.47
C LEU A 554 -0.53 6.08 -12.26
N LEU A 555 -1.83 6.34 -12.13
CA LEU A 555 -2.50 7.53 -12.68
C LEU A 555 -3.04 8.40 -11.54
N PHE A 556 -2.83 9.71 -11.63
CA PHE A 556 -3.15 10.67 -10.58
C PHE A 556 -4.37 11.51 -10.96
N SER A 557 -5.46 11.40 -10.20
CA SER A 557 -6.60 12.29 -10.39
C SER A 557 -6.30 13.66 -9.77
N PRO A 558 -6.81 14.76 -10.36
CA PRO A 558 -6.55 16.10 -9.88
C PRO A 558 -7.09 16.31 -8.45
N PRO A 559 -6.42 17.12 -7.61
CA PRO A 559 -6.90 17.45 -6.27
C PRO A 559 -8.22 18.26 -6.32
N PRO A 560 -9.01 18.27 -5.24
CA PRO A 560 -10.18 19.14 -5.15
C PRO A 560 -9.77 20.62 -5.12
N THR A 561 -10.39 21.49 -5.92
CA THR A 561 -10.09 22.94 -6.03
C THR A 561 -10.32 23.74 -4.73
N ASP A 562 -9.52 24.80 -4.54
CA ASP A 562 -9.16 25.57 -3.32
C ASP A 562 -10.24 26.13 -2.37
N GLU A 563 -11.55 25.93 -2.57
CA GLU A 563 -12.52 26.33 -1.52
C GLU A 563 -12.53 25.39 -0.30
N GLN A 564 -11.73 24.31 -0.32
CA GLN A 564 -11.81 23.19 0.64
C GLN A 564 -10.53 22.87 1.43
N SER A 565 -9.43 23.61 1.28
CA SER A 565 -8.15 23.24 1.90
C SER A 565 -7.48 24.40 2.64
N SER A 566 -7.91 24.67 3.88
CA SER A 566 -7.13 25.48 4.82
C SER A 566 -6.08 24.62 5.53
N ALA A 567 -4.86 25.15 5.60
CA ALA A 567 -3.58 24.52 5.95
C ALA A 567 -3.40 24.00 7.41
N THR A 568 -4.33 23.19 7.89
CA THR A 568 -4.16 22.35 9.09
C THR A 568 -4.80 21.00 8.81
N VAL A 569 -4.16 19.89 9.22
CA VAL A 569 -4.81 18.56 9.21
C VAL A 569 -5.90 18.61 10.28
N ASP A 570 -7.08 19.10 9.90
CA ASP A 570 -8.25 19.07 10.75
C ASP A 570 -8.72 17.61 10.84
N MET A 571 -8.21 16.90 11.86
CA MET A 571 -8.58 15.54 12.22
C MET A 571 -10.11 15.38 12.47
N SER A 572 -10.87 16.48 12.52
CA SER A 572 -12.32 16.49 12.71
C SER A 572 -13.13 16.75 11.43
N CYS A 573 -12.48 16.96 10.28
CA CYS A 573 -13.14 17.16 9.00
C CYS A 573 -13.11 15.87 8.19
N LYS A 574 -14.01 14.95 8.53
CA LYS A 574 -14.39 13.87 7.61
C LYS A 574 -14.85 14.53 6.32
N ARG A 575 -14.09 14.33 5.24
CA ARG A 575 -14.55 14.63 3.88
C ARG A 575 -15.81 13.81 3.66
N SER A 576 -16.96 14.44 3.91
CA SER A 576 -18.26 14.00 3.41
C SER A 576 -18.19 14.09 1.89
N SER A 577 -17.60 13.09 1.24
CA SER A 577 -17.67 12.92 -0.20
C SER A 577 -19.04 12.33 -0.56
N ARG A 578 -20.11 13.07 -0.25
CA ARG A 578 -21.14 13.16 -1.29
C ARG A 578 -20.45 13.90 -2.41
N ILE A 579 -20.07 13.16 -3.45
CA ILE A 579 -19.61 13.75 -4.70
C ILE A 579 -20.71 14.71 -5.15
N MET A 580 -20.51 16.00 -4.90
CA MET A 580 -21.45 17.03 -5.33
C MET A 580 -21.26 17.21 -6.84
N PRO A 581 -22.33 17.14 -7.64
CA PRO A 581 -22.21 17.35 -9.07
C PRO A 581 -21.70 18.76 -9.34
N VAL A 582 -20.55 18.87 -10.01
CA VAL A 582 -20.01 20.15 -10.48
C VAL A 582 -20.66 20.42 -11.83
N LYS A 583 -21.42 21.52 -11.96
CA LYS A 583 -22.19 21.87 -13.17
C LYS A 583 -23.17 20.76 -13.64
N GLY A 584 -23.73 20.00 -12.70
CA GLY A 584 -24.70 18.93 -13.03
C GLY A 584 -24.08 17.59 -13.44
N ALA A 585 -22.75 17.48 -13.50
CA ALA A 585 -22.04 16.21 -13.75
C ALA A 585 -21.32 15.74 -12.46
N VAL A 586 -21.50 14.47 -12.11
CA VAL A 586 -20.76 13.80 -11.03
C VAL A 586 -19.35 13.52 -11.57
N PRO A 587 -18.25 13.96 -10.91
CA PRO A 587 -16.89 13.69 -11.38
C PRO A 587 -16.65 12.21 -11.64
N GLN A 588 -15.92 11.97 -12.72
CA GLN A 588 -15.68 10.67 -13.31
C GLN A 588 -14.73 9.77 -12.52
N PHE A 589 -13.83 10.36 -11.73
CA PHE A 589 -12.98 9.69 -10.73
C PHE A 589 -12.97 10.42 -9.38
N LEU A 590 -12.67 9.73 -8.27
CA LEU A 590 -12.43 10.38 -6.96
C LEU A 590 -11.28 11.39 -7.07
N PRO A 591 -11.45 12.67 -6.73
CA PRO A 591 -10.39 13.68 -6.79
C PRO A 591 -9.25 13.42 -5.80
N GLY A 592 -8.00 13.68 -6.19
CA GLY A 592 -6.80 13.50 -5.37
C GLY A 592 -6.55 12.05 -4.97
N HIS A 593 -6.88 11.09 -5.83
CA HIS A 593 -6.70 9.66 -5.61
C HIS A 593 -5.88 9.05 -6.74
N ILE A 594 -5.29 7.88 -6.46
CA ILE A 594 -4.41 7.18 -7.38
C ILE A 594 -5.09 5.90 -7.87
N TYR A 595 -4.97 5.65 -9.16
CA TYR A 595 -5.53 4.48 -9.83
C TYR A 595 -4.41 3.71 -10.53
N PHE A 596 -4.61 2.41 -10.73
CA PHE A 596 -3.63 1.58 -11.45
C PHE A 596 -4.07 1.40 -12.89
N LEU A 597 -3.15 1.56 -13.84
CA LEU A 597 -3.37 1.10 -15.20
C LEU A 597 -3.01 -0.39 -15.25
N ARG A 598 -4.03 -1.22 -15.47
CA ARG A 598 -3.89 -2.69 -15.48
C ARG A 598 -3.61 -3.23 -16.87
N ASP A 599 -4.37 -2.76 -17.86
CA ASP A 599 -4.29 -3.26 -19.23
C ASP A 599 -4.54 -2.13 -20.23
N VAL A 600 -4.18 -2.34 -21.49
CA VAL A 600 -4.49 -1.44 -22.60
C VAL A 600 -4.88 -2.24 -23.84
N ALA A 601 -5.78 -1.68 -24.64
CA ALA A 601 -6.25 -2.31 -25.86
C ALA A 601 -6.31 -1.29 -27.00
N PHE A 602 -5.84 -1.68 -28.18
CA PHE A 602 -5.98 -0.89 -29.40
C PHE A 602 -6.78 -1.66 -30.43
N TYR A 603 -7.92 -1.09 -30.83
CA TYR A 603 -8.82 -1.64 -31.83
C TYR A 603 -8.66 -0.87 -33.13
N GLU A 604 -7.75 -1.35 -33.99
CA GLU A 604 -7.38 -0.71 -35.26
C GLU A 604 -8.58 -0.41 -36.16
N ALA A 605 -9.58 -1.30 -36.21
CA ALA A 605 -10.78 -1.13 -37.02
C ALA A 605 -11.61 0.11 -36.65
N LEU A 606 -11.52 0.56 -35.39
CA LEU A 606 -12.19 1.73 -34.86
C LEU A 606 -11.23 2.93 -34.66
N ASP A 607 -9.92 2.71 -34.79
CA ASP A 607 -8.87 3.59 -34.24
C ASP A 607 -9.11 3.90 -32.73
N LEU A 608 -9.72 2.95 -32.02
CA LEU A 608 -10.13 3.10 -30.63
C LEU A 608 -9.01 2.60 -29.70
N ARG A 609 -8.58 3.48 -28.80
CA ARG A 609 -7.58 3.19 -27.76
C ARG A 609 -8.30 3.13 -26.42
N MET A 610 -8.12 2.05 -25.70
CA MET A 610 -8.78 1.81 -24.42
C MET A 610 -7.73 1.48 -23.38
N VAL A 611 -8.02 1.90 -22.15
CA VAL A 611 -7.21 1.63 -20.98
C VAL A 611 -8.09 0.97 -19.92
N GLN A 612 -7.58 -0.07 -19.26
CA GLN A 612 -8.24 -0.71 -18.14
C GLN A 612 -7.69 -0.16 -16.84
N LEU A 613 -8.52 0.58 -16.11
CA LEU A 613 -8.18 1.18 -14.82
C LEU A 613 -8.62 0.27 -13.69
N LYS A 614 -7.84 0.25 -12.60
CA LYS A 614 -8.19 -0.41 -11.34
C LYS A 614 -8.28 0.60 -10.21
N ASN A 615 -9.39 0.56 -9.48
CA ASN A 615 -9.67 1.43 -8.33
C ASN A 615 -9.34 0.71 -7.01
N PRO A 616 -8.20 1.03 -6.33
CA PRO A 616 -7.84 0.38 -5.07
C PRO A 616 -8.73 0.79 -3.88
N TRP A 617 -9.56 1.83 -4.02
CA TRP A 617 -10.34 2.43 -2.93
C TRP A 617 -11.71 1.78 -2.73
N THR A 618 -12.00 0.69 -3.46
CA THR A 618 -13.26 -0.07 -3.34
C THR A 618 -13.12 -1.13 -2.25
N TRP A 619 -13.54 -0.82 -1.02
CA TRP A 619 -13.68 -1.83 0.05
C TRP A 619 -15.09 -2.42 -0.03
N GLU A 620 -15.21 -3.74 -0.13
CA GLU A 620 -16.50 -4.43 0.00
C GLU A 620 -16.63 -4.98 1.41
N THR A 621 -17.58 -4.44 2.18
CA THR A 621 -18.09 -5.20 3.34
C THR A 621 -18.69 -6.49 2.82
N LYS A 622 -18.09 -7.62 3.19
CA LYS A 622 -18.49 -9.01 2.87
C LYS A 622 -19.97 -9.39 3.10
N ASN A 623 -20.81 -8.46 3.57
CA ASN A 623 -22.21 -8.69 3.93
C ASN A 623 -23.25 -8.12 2.94
N LYS A 624 -22.86 -7.65 1.75
CA LYS A 624 -23.82 -7.36 0.68
C LYS A 624 -23.57 -8.27 -0.52
N ILE A 625 -24.34 -9.34 -0.59
CA ILE A 625 -24.51 -10.14 -1.82
C ILE A 625 -24.95 -9.15 -2.91
N HIS A 626 -24.12 -8.94 -3.92
CA HIS A 626 -24.47 -8.11 -5.06
C HIS A 626 -25.56 -8.81 -5.85
N TYR A 627 -26.72 -8.16 -5.95
CA TYR A 627 -27.58 -8.30 -7.11
C TYR A 627 -26.94 -7.44 -8.20
N GLU A 628 -26.60 -8.04 -9.34
CA GLU A 628 -26.20 -7.33 -10.56
C GLU A 628 -27.33 -6.37 -10.95
N LYS A 629 -27.27 -5.14 -10.46
CA LYS A 629 -28.14 -4.05 -10.89
C LYS A 629 -27.45 -3.36 -12.06
N LYS A 630 -28.22 -3.15 -13.13
CA LYS A 630 -27.96 -2.29 -14.30
C LYS A 630 -26.65 -1.50 -14.18
N TRP A 631 -25.66 -1.92 -14.96
CA TRP A 631 -24.40 -1.19 -15.15
C TRP A 631 -24.71 0.24 -15.58
N ARG A 632 -24.46 1.18 -14.67
CA ARG A 632 -24.44 2.61 -14.95
C ARG A 632 -23.14 3.12 -14.36
N TYR A 633 -22.50 4.08 -15.02
CA TYR A 633 -21.33 4.83 -14.57
C TYR A 633 -21.33 5.20 -13.06
N THR A 634 -22.53 5.35 -12.48
CA THR A 634 -22.77 5.62 -11.05
C THR A 634 -22.45 4.47 -10.09
N THR A 635 -22.41 3.21 -10.52
CA THR A 635 -22.19 2.03 -9.64
C THR A 635 -20.70 1.73 -9.39
N TRP A 636 -19.79 2.28 -10.20
CA TRP A 636 -18.33 2.25 -9.98
C TRP A 636 -17.91 2.83 -8.61
N TYR A 637 -18.78 3.70 -8.08
CA TYR A 637 -18.60 4.46 -6.86
C TYR A 637 -19.54 4.06 -5.74
N ASP A 638 -20.36 3.03 -5.92
CA ASP A 638 -21.49 2.79 -5.02
C ASP A 638 -21.06 2.46 -3.58
N GLN A 639 -19.76 2.37 -3.26
CA GLN A 639 -19.26 2.51 -1.89
C GLN A 639 -17.92 3.27 -1.78
N PRO A 640 -17.95 4.41 -1.06
CA PRO A 640 -17.01 4.61 0.05
C PRO A 640 -17.77 4.83 1.38
N ASP A 641 -17.15 4.32 2.44
CA ASP A 641 -17.50 4.33 3.85
C ASP A 641 -18.81 3.64 4.36
N PRO A 642 -18.75 2.53 5.14
CA PRO A 642 -19.88 2.08 5.95
C PRO A 642 -19.96 2.88 7.26
N SER A 643 -19.05 3.85 7.49
CA SER A 643 -19.19 4.75 8.62
C SER A 643 -20.24 5.85 8.39
N LEU A 644 -20.90 5.90 7.22
CA LEU A 644 -21.88 6.94 6.87
C LEU A 644 -23.23 6.46 6.29
N SER A 645 -23.49 5.16 6.12
CA SER A 645 -24.73 4.69 5.45
C SER A 645 -25.58 3.65 6.20
N ALA A 646 -25.37 3.46 7.51
CA ALA A 646 -26.39 2.84 8.35
C ALA A 646 -27.41 3.90 8.80
N ILE A 647 -28.43 4.16 7.97
CA ILE A 647 -29.85 4.42 8.30
C ILE A 647 -30.51 4.94 7.00
N ALA A 648 -31.15 4.03 6.28
CA ALA A 648 -32.38 4.32 5.55
C ALA A 648 -33.16 3.01 5.42
N SER A 649 -34.40 3.04 5.90
CA SER A 649 -35.42 1.98 5.84
C SER A 649 -35.29 0.82 6.84
N ALA A 650 -35.90 1.00 8.02
CA ALA A 650 -37.11 0.26 8.41
C ALA A 650 -37.43 0.48 9.91
N THR A 651 -38.22 1.50 10.21
CA THR A 651 -39.16 1.44 11.34
C THR A 651 -40.36 0.62 10.87
N THR A 652 -40.52 -0.61 11.34
CA THR A 652 -41.79 -1.20 11.84
C THR A 652 -41.65 -2.70 12.16
N SER A 653 -42.05 -3.06 13.38
CA SER A 653 -42.75 -4.31 13.77
C SER A 653 -42.03 -5.67 13.83
N LEU A 654 -41.70 -6.06 15.07
CA LEU A 654 -42.07 -7.30 15.80
C LEU A 654 -41.92 -8.72 15.18
N HIS A 655 -41.23 -9.57 15.97
CA HIS A 655 -41.34 -11.03 16.12
C HIS A 655 -40.82 -11.93 14.98
N GLY A 656 -39.89 -12.83 15.31
CA GLY A 656 -39.56 -13.98 14.45
C GLY A 656 -38.12 -14.48 14.62
N GLN A 657 -37.92 -15.33 15.61
CA GLN A 657 -36.73 -16.17 15.76
C GLN A 657 -36.73 -17.25 14.67
N VAL A 658 -35.79 -17.23 13.71
CA VAL A 658 -35.50 -18.41 12.86
C VAL A 658 -34.00 -18.53 12.60
N CYS A 659 -33.49 -19.65 13.09
CA CYS A 659 -32.18 -20.24 12.85
C CYS A 659 -32.13 -20.80 11.41
N SER A 660 -31.02 -20.65 10.69
CA SER A 660 -30.74 -21.53 9.54
C SER A 660 -29.27 -21.89 9.49
N ARG A 661 -29.03 -23.18 9.77
CA ARG A 661 -27.81 -23.94 9.51
C ARG A 661 -27.46 -23.87 8.03
N VAL A 662 -26.19 -23.65 7.72
CA VAL A 662 -25.59 -24.17 6.48
C VAL A 662 -24.51 -25.17 6.89
N LEU A 663 -24.63 -26.35 6.31
CA LEU A 663 -23.83 -27.54 6.57
C LEU A 663 -22.36 -27.29 6.21
N ALA A 664 -21.49 -27.51 7.19
CA ALA A 664 -20.09 -27.74 6.97
C ALA A 664 -19.90 -29.05 6.20
N SER A 665 -19.24 -28.99 5.04
CA SER A 665 -18.63 -30.17 4.42
C SER A 665 -17.14 -30.17 4.75
N HIS A 666 -16.76 -31.05 5.67
CA HIS A 666 -15.38 -31.43 5.95
C HIS A 666 -14.82 -32.31 4.81
N ALA A 667 -13.61 -31.98 4.34
CA ALA A 667 -12.61 -32.96 3.91
C ALA A 667 -11.20 -32.37 4.12
N LEU A 668 -10.30 -33.18 4.68
CA LEU A 668 -9.01 -32.80 5.28
C LEU A 668 -7.80 -33.16 4.39
N SER A 669 -6.71 -32.38 4.58
CA SER A 669 -5.27 -32.66 4.35
C SER A 669 -4.63 -32.20 3.00
N PRO A 670 -3.29 -32.00 2.94
CA PRO A 670 -2.62 -30.75 3.29
C PRO A 670 -1.81 -30.19 2.11
N ARG A 671 -2.06 -28.95 1.68
CA ARG A 671 -1.24 -28.25 0.68
C ARG A 671 -1.19 -26.75 0.97
N ALA A 672 -0.03 -26.17 0.70
CA ALA A 672 0.38 -24.79 0.94
C ALA A 672 -0.73 -23.74 0.90
N CYS A 673 -0.67 -22.77 1.81
CA CYS A 673 -1.48 -21.54 1.76
C CYS A 673 -0.95 -20.59 0.69
N THR A 674 -0.95 -21.06 -0.55
CA THR A 674 -0.93 -20.30 -1.79
C THR A 674 -1.64 -21.19 -2.78
N ASP A 675 -2.95 -21.04 -2.89
CA ASP A 675 -3.74 -21.35 -4.08
C ASP A 675 -5.17 -20.92 -3.76
N LEU A 676 -5.41 -19.61 -3.83
CA LEU A 676 -6.72 -19.17 -4.28
C LEU A 676 -7.00 -19.95 -5.58
N SER A 677 -8.18 -20.53 -5.76
CA SER A 677 -8.50 -21.17 -7.03
C SER A 677 -8.21 -20.17 -8.16
N PRO A 678 -7.75 -20.62 -9.35
CA PRO A 678 -7.51 -19.71 -10.48
C PRO A 678 -8.72 -18.79 -10.76
N GLU A 679 -9.93 -19.30 -10.48
CA GLU A 679 -11.19 -18.57 -10.52
C GLU A 679 -11.30 -17.47 -9.44
N ALA A 680 -10.90 -17.73 -8.19
CA ALA A 680 -10.88 -16.74 -7.13
C ALA A 680 -9.78 -15.68 -7.34
N VAL A 681 -8.60 -16.06 -7.87
CA VAL A 681 -7.56 -15.12 -8.29
C VAL A 681 -8.10 -14.23 -9.42
N ALA A 682 -8.68 -14.83 -10.47
CA ALA A 682 -9.24 -14.10 -11.61
C ALA A 682 -10.38 -13.15 -11.19
N LEU A 683 -11.23 -13.57 -10.26
CA LEU A 683 -12.31 -12.74 -9.72
C LEU A 683 -11.77 -11.58 -8.89
N ASN A 684 -10.79 -11.83 -8.01
CA ASN A 684 -10.16 -10.77 -7.21
C ASN A 684 -9.34 -9.81 -8.07
N GLU A 685 -8.79 -10.32 -9.17
CA GLU A 685 -8.08 -9.53 -10.16
C GLU A 685 -9.02 -8.59 -10.93
N ARG A 686 -10.18 -9.07 -11.41
CA ARG A 686 -11.22 -8.28 -12.11
C ARG A 686 -12.00 -7.32 -11.20
N LYS A 687 -11.86 -7.46 -9.88
CA LYS A 687 -12.54 -6.59 -8.94
C LYS A 687 -12.08 -5.14 -9.12
N GLY A 688 -13.04 -4.22 -9.16
CA GLY A 688 -12.78 -2.78 -9.28
C GLY A 688 -11.99 -2.39 -10.53
N THR A 689 -12.12 -3.15 -11.64
CA THR A 689 -11.51 -2.82 -12.95
C THR A 689 -12.55 -2.35 -13.97
N MET A 690 -12.24 -1.30 -14.74
CA MET A 690 -13.10 -0.76 -15.82
C MET A 690 -12.25 -0.47 -17.03
N TRP A 691 -12.83 -0.69 -18.19
CA TRP A 691 -12.33 -0.11 -19.42
C TRP A 691 -12.84 1.31 -19.61
N VAL A 692 -11.94 2.20 -20.03
CA VAL A 692 -12.20 3.61 -20.33
C VAL A 692 -11.53 3.94 -21.66
N GLU A 693 -12.15 4.84 -22.43
CA GLU A 693 -11.52 5.37 -23.64
C GLU A 693 -10.29 6.22 -23.28
N TRP A 694 -9.20 6.10 -24.04
CA TRP A 694 -7.94 6.75 -23.69
C TRP A 694 -8.06 8.29 -23.67
N GLY A 695 -8.88 8.88 -24.56
CA GLY A 695 -9.16 10.32 -24.54
C GLY A 695 -9.83 10.79 -23.24
N GLU A 696 -10.81 10.02 -22.75
CA GLU A 696 -11.47 10.29 -21.46
C GLU A 696 -10.49 10.17 -20.29
N ALA A 697 -9.71 9.09 -20.24
CA ALA A 697 -8.70 8.90 -19.18
C ALA A 697 -7.67 10.04 -19.18
N LEU A 698 -7.20 10.48 -20.35
CA LEU A 698 -6.26 11.59 -20.46
C LEU A 698 -6.85 12.91 -19.96
N THR A 699 -8.16 13.11 -20.13
CA THR A 699 -8.88 14.30 -19.68
C THR A 699 -9.18 14.27 -18.19
N ALA A 700 -9.44 13.09 -17.63
CA ALA A 700 -9.89 12.92 -16.27
C ALA A 700 -8.74 12.89 -15.24
N PHE A 701 -7.53 12.57 -15.68
CA PHE A 701 -6.34 12.47 -14.83
C PHE A 701 -5.35 13.61 -15.14
N ALA A 702 -4.65 14.08 -14.11
CA ALA A 702 -3.69 15.18 -14.20
C ALA A 702 -2.30 14.71 -14.65
N GLY A 703 -1.99 13.42 -14.48
CA GLY A 703 -0.68 12.85 -14.75
C GLY A 703 -0.58 11.40 -14.31
N GLY A 704 0.65 10.91 -14.24
CA GLY A 704 0.94 9.55 -13.80
C GLY A 704 2.42 9.28 -13.68
N GLY A 705 2.76 8.05 -13.32
CA GLY A 705 4.13 7.59 -13.23
C GLY A 705 4.25 6.09 -13.49
N VAL A 706 5.46 5.66 -13.87
CA VAL A 706 5.80 4.25 -14.09
C VAL A 706 6.88 3.84 -13.10
N CYS A 707 6.62 2.80 -12.32
CA CYS A 707 7.63 2.09 -11.56
C CYS A 707 8.03 0.85 -12.35
N TYR A 708 9.33 0.71 -12.63
CA TYR A 708 9.86 -0.40 -13.41
C TYR A 708 9.97 -1.67 -12.54
N THR A 709 8.83 -2.18 -12.08
CA THR A 709 8.68 -3.36 -11.21
C THR A 709 9.06 -4.67 -11.92
N MET A 710 10.34 -4.80 -12.26
CA MET A 710 10.92 -5.93 -12.97
C MET A 710 11.37 -6.99 -11.95
N TRP A 711 10.41 -7.65 -11.30
CA TRP A 711 10.65 -8.59 -10.19
C TRP A 711 11.52 -9.80 -10.55
N ASP A 712 11.63 -10.12 -11.85
CA ASP A 712 12.47 -11.17 -12.42
C ASP A 712 13.96 -10.77 -12.54
N ARG A 713 14.30 -9.49 -12.32
CA ARG A 713 15.66 -8.96 -12.45
C ARG A 713 16.45 -8.97 -11.15
N HIS A 714 17.77 -9.07 -11.31
CA HIS A 714 18.73 -9.02 -10.20
C HIS A 714 19.00 -7.58 -9.78
N ARG A 715 19.09 -7.34 -8.47
CA ARG A 715 19.19 -5.99 -7.89
C ARG A 715 20.41 -5.89 -7.00
N TYR A 716 21.25 -4.90 -7.28
CA TYR A 716 22.47 -4.60 -6.54
C TYR A 716 22.53 -3.12 -6.19
N ARG A 717 23.19 -2.77 -5.09
CA ARG A 717 23.38 -1.37 -4.68
C ARG A 717 24.79 -1.16 -4.17
N VAL A 718 25.44 -0.06 -4.52
CA VAL A 718 26.83 0.21 -4.16
C VAL A 718 26.93 1.59 -3.51
N ARG A 719 27.47 1.66 -2.28
CA ARG A 719 27.72 2.93 -1.59
C ARG A 719 28.86 3.69 -2.25
N ASN A 720 28.69 5.00 -2.40
CA ASN A 720 29.66 5.86 -3.04
C ASN A 720 29.57 7.29 -2.46
N ALA A 721 30.50 8.15 -2.85
CA ALA A 721 30.48 9.56 -2.49
C ALA A 721 31.26 10.40 -3.48
N PHE A 722 30.89 11.68 -3.61
CA PHE A 722 31.67 12.69 -4.29
C PHE A 722 32.62 13.34 -3.29
N VAL A 723 33.91 13.22 -3.53
CA VAL A 723 34.97 13.88 -2.77
C VAL A 723 35.58 14.95 -3.68
N GLU A 724 35.46 16.22 -3.29
CA GLU A 724 35.92 17.37 -4.08
C GLU A 724 35.34 17.37 -5.52
N GLY A 725 34.05 17.03 -5.65
CA GLY A 725 33.33 17.02 -6.92
C GLY A 725 33.65 15.84 -7.84
N ARG A 726 34.28 14.78 -7.33
CA ARG A 726 34.62 13.57 -8.10
C ARG A 726 34.15 12.31 -7.36
N PRO A 727 33.59 11.31 -8.04
CA PRO A 727 33.13 10.10 -7.37
C PRO A 727 34.33 9.27 -6.87
N ARG A 728 34.19 8.62 -5.72
CA ARG A 728 35.22 7.68 -5.21
C ARG A 728 35.42 6.50 -6.15
N LEU A 729 34.34 6.00 -6.74
CA LEU A 729 34.36 4.92 -7.73
C LEU A 729 33.41 5.16 -8.90
N ALA A 730 33.74 4.54 -10.04
CA ALA A 730 32.86 4.27 -11.17
C ALA A 730 32.66 2.75 -11.32
N LEU A 731 31.62 2.35 -12.03
CA LEU A 731 31.33 0.94 -12.31
C LEU A 731 31.96 0.53 -13.64
N GLU A 732 32.83 -0.47 -13.65
CA GLU A 732 33.32 -1.14 -14.87
C GLU A 732 32.51 -2.40 -15.12
N LEU A 733 31.76 -2.40 -16.23
CA LEU A 733 30.84 -3.44 -16.65
C LEU A 733 31.41 -4.21 -17.84
N LYS A 734 31.37 -5.53 -17.78
CA LYS A 734 31.65 -6.41 -18.93
C LYS A 734 30.62 -7.53 -18.97
N ALA A 735 30.19 -7.89 -20.17
CA ALA A 735 29.18 -8.92 -20.36
C ALA A 735 29.62 -9.99 -21.37
N ARG A 736 29.16 -11.23 -21.16
CA ARG A 736 29.39 -12.39 -22.06
C ARG A 736 28.32 -12.51 -23.14
N ARG A 737 27.14 -11.93 -22.88
CA ARG A 737 26.03 -11.76 -23.81
C ARG A 737 25.56 -10.31 -23.76
N LYS A 738 24.57 -9.96 -24.60
CA LYS A 738 23.87 -8.69 -24.45
C LYS A 738 23.13 -8.67 -23.11
N VAL A 739 23.39 -7.65 -22.29
CA VAL A 739 22.80 -7.43 -20.96
C VAL A 739 22.19 -6.03 -20.90
N GLU A 740 20.98 -5.93 -20.36
CA GLU A 740 20.27 -4.66 -20.16
C GLU A 740 20.16 -4.31 -18.68
N LEU A 741 20.60 -3.11 -18.34
CA LEU A 741 20.69 -2.60 -16.99
C LEU A 741 19.90 -1.29 -16.87
N LEU A 742 19.22 -1.10 -15.74
CA LEU A 742 18.85 0.23 -15.26
C LEU A 742 19.80 0.59 -14.12
N VAL A 743 20.48 1.73 -14.25
CA VAL A 743 21.39 2.25 -13.23
C VAL A 743 20.81 3.53 -12.67
N THR A 744 20.68 3.62 -11.35
CA THR A 744 20.13 4.78 -10.64
C THR A 744 21.13 5.31 -9.64
N LEU A 745 21.38 6.61 -9.67
CA LEU A 745 22.11 7.35 -8.64
C LEU A 745 21.08 7.94 -7.69
N SER A 746 21.15 7.57 -6.41
CA SER A 746 20.28 8.08 -5.34
C SER A 746 21.09 8.89 -4.34
N LEU A 747 20.82 10.19 -4.24
CA LEU A 747 21.45 11.07 -3.25
C LEU A 747 20.88 10.81 -1.85
N GLU A 748 21.71 10.98 -0.83
CA GLU A 748 21.22 11.06 0.56
C GLU A 748 20.46 12.38 0.75
N THR A 749 19.16 12.33 1.04
CA THR A 749 18.31 13.52 1.25
C THR A 749 18.14 13.87 2.70
N VAL A 750 18.47 12.94 3.59
CA VAL A 750 18.36 13.10 5.03
C VAL A 750 19.67 12.70 5.68
N SER A 751 20.34 13.65 6.32
CA SER A 751 21.49 13.37 7.18
C SER A 751 20.97 12.93 8.53
N GLU A 752 21.23 11.68 8.88
CA GLU A 752 20.96 11.15 10.20
C GLU A 752 22.07 11.58 11.15
N THR A 753 21.71 12.35 12.19
CA THR A 753 22.56 12.46 13.37
C THR A 753 22.40 11.16 14.13
N LEU A 754 23.33 10.23 13.90
CA LEU A 754 23.36 9.00 14.66
C LEU A 754 23.95 9.26 16.06
N ASP A 755 23.36 8.70 17.11
CA ASP A 755 24.08 8.61 18.39
C ASP A 755 25.21 7.57 18.30
N ASN A 756 25.96 7.42 19.39
CA ASN A 756 27.08 6.48 19.49
C ASN A 756 26.67 5.00 19.28
N PHE A 757 25.38 4.69 19.15
CA PHE A 757 24.83 3.36 18.96
C PHE A 757 24.20 3.17 17.57
N GLY A 758 24.35 4.15 16.66
CA GLY A 758 23.78 4.08 15.32
C GLY A 758 22.28 4.40 15.27
N THR A 759 21.75 5.13 16.25
CA THR A 759 20.35 5.55 16.31
C THR A 759 20.16 6.93 15.70
N VAL A 760 19.19 7.09 14.81
CA VAL A 760 18.78 8.41 14.28
C VAL A 760 18.19 9.28 15.38
N VAL A 761 18.93 10.29 15.84
CA VAL A 761 18.50 11.27 16.87
C VAL A 761 17.94 12.54 16.24
N ALA A 762 18.39 12.88 15.03
CA ALA A 762 17.85 13.98 14.25
C ALA A 762 18.06 13.72 12.76
N ALA A 763 17.02 13.98 11.97
CA ALA A 763 17.04 13.89 10.52
C ALA A 763 17.08 15.32 9.99
N ARG A 764 18.20 15.74 9.39
CA ARG A 764 18.33 17.07 8.76
C ARG A 764 18.23 16.93 7.25
N PRO A 765 17.31 17.65 6.58
CA PRO A 765 17.27 17.68 5.12
C PRO A 765 18.61 18.13 4.56
N ILE A 766 19.15 17.38 3.60
CA ILE A 766 20.34 17.75 2.84
C ILE A 766 19.85 18.40 1.54
N PRO A 767 20.39 19.57 1.15
CA PRO A 767 20.09 20.14 -0.16
C PRO A 767 20.44 19.17 -1.28
N LEU A 768 19.53 18.99 -2.22
CA LEU A 768 19.80 18.22 -3.43
C LEU A 768 20.80 18.97 -4.30
N HIS A 769 21.74 18.21 -4.87
CA HIS A 769 22.72 18.72 -5.82
C HIS A 769 22.39 18.22 -7.23
N GLY A 770 22.74 19.01 -8.25
CA GLY A 770 22.66 18.55 -9.63
C GLY A 770 23.58 17.36 -9.87
N THR A 771 23.05 16.25 -10.34
CA THR A 771 23.84 15.04 -10.64
C THR A 771 23.52 14.49 -12.02
N ALA A 772 24.45 13.70 -12.56
CA ALA A 772 24.29 13.00 -13.82
C ALA A 772 25.04 11.66 -13.80
N LEU A 773 24.69 10.77 -14.73
CA LEU A 773 25.38 9.52 -15.03
C LEU A 773 25.90 9.56 -16.46
N ALA A 774 27.17 9.26 -16.66
CA ALA A 774 27.79 9.13 -17.98
C ALA A 774 28.17 7.68 -18.26
N VAL A 775 27.74 7.17 -19.40
CA VAL A 775 28.11 5.85 -19.94
C VAL A 775 29.27 6.05 -20.90
N VAL A 776 30.43 5.50 -20.53
CA VAL A 776 31.69 5.64 -21.26
C VAL A 776 32.07 4.30 -21.84
N HIS A 777 32.30 4.24 -23.15
CA HIS A 777 32.78 3.04 -23.81
C HIS A 777 34.30 3.08 -23.96
N ARG A 778 34.97 2.05 -23.43
CA ARG A 778 36.42 1.88 -23.58
C ARG A 778 36.74 1.34 -24.97
N GLN A 779 37.56 2.06 -25.72
CA GLN A 779 38.01 1.71 -27.06
C GLN A 779 39.41 1.07 -27.03
N ALA A 780 39.88 0.59 -28.18
CA ALA A 780 41.26 0.12 -28.34
C ALA A 780 42.28 1.23 -28.01
N ASN A 781 43.52 0.86 -27.65
CA ASN A 781 44.62 1.79 -27.35
C ASN A 781 44.41 2.68 -26.10
N GLN A 782 43.66 2.21 -25.11
CA GLN A 782 43.37 2.96 -23.87
C GLN A 782 42.64 4.30 -24.10
N SER A 783 41.98 4.52 -25.24
CA SER A 783 41.06 5.65 -25.40
C SER A 783 39.65 5.29 -24.91
N ALA A 784 38.87 6.29 -24.54
CA ALA A 784 37.48 6.14 -24.14
C ALA A 784 36.64 7.29 -24.69
N LYS A 785 35.34 7.05 -24.86
CA LYS A 785 34.38 8.04 -25.36
C LYS A 785 33.08 7.95 -24.58
N VAL A 786 32.50 9.09 -24.22
CA VAL A 786 31.12 9.15 -23.70
C VAL A 786 30.16 8.76 -24.82
N VAL A 787 29.32 7.76 -24.57
CA VAL A 787 28.35 7.23 -25.55
C VAL A 787 26.93 7.71 -25.22
N ARG A 788 26.62 7.84 -23.92
CA ARG A 788 25.31 8.27 -23.44
C ARG A 788 25.48 8.97 -22.11
N GLU A 789 24.61 9.94 -21.84
CA GLU A 789 24.50 10.59 -20.53
C GLU A 789 23.04 10.61 -20.10
N SER A 790 22.81 10.66 -18.79
CA SER A 790 21.47 10.76 -18.22
C SER A 790 20.88 12.15 -18.45
N CYS A 791 19.56 12.20 -18.45
CA CYS A 791 18.77 13.42 -18.36
C CYS A 791 17.62 13.21 -17.37
N ASP A 792 16.66 14.13 -17.36
CA ASP A 792 15.42 14.06 -16.58
C ASP A 792 14.55 12.84 -16.94
N ASP A 793 14.68 12.35 -18.17
CA ASP A 793 13.97 11.16 -18.66
C ASP A 793 14.89 9.93 -18.82
N ILE A 794 14.58 8.85 -18.09
CA ILE A 794 15.31 7.57 -18.07
C ILE A 794 15.40 6.87 -19.45
N GLU A 795 14.40 7.03 -20.32
CA GLU A 795 14.37 6.38 -21.65
C GLU A 795 14.87 7.30 -22.77
N SER A 796 15.22 8.55 -22.46
CA SER A 796 15.74 9.49 -23.46
C SER A 796 17.20 9.16 -23.84
N VAL A 797 17.52 9.30 -25.13
CA VAL A 797 18.80 8.88 -25.73
C VAL A 797 19.59 10.06 -26.30
N THR A 798 19.04 11.28 -26.27
CA THR A 798 19.46 12.40 -27.14
C THR A 798 20.16 13.57 -26.42
N GLY A 799 20.58 13.39 -25.17
CA GLY A 799 21.09 14.50 -24.35
C GLY A 799 22.57 14.85 -24.55
N CYS A 800 22.87 16.15 -24.56
CA CYS A 800 24.11 16.68 -23.99
C CYS A 800 24.02 16.63 -22.46
N ARG A 801 25.16 16.66 -21.77
CA ARG A 801 25.24 16.61 -20.30
C ARG A 801 24.26 17.55 -19.63
N THR A 802 23.32 16.97 -18.88
CA THR A 802 22.34 17.72 -18.09
C THR A 802 22.43 17.25 -16.64
N TYR A 803 22.74 18.18 -15.74
CA TYR A 803 22.74 17.91 -14.31
C TYR A 803 21.31 18.06 -13.78
N VAL A 804 20.74 16.96 -13.30
CA VAL A 804 19.37 16.92 -12.78
C VAL A 804 19.42 17.13 -11.27
N VAL A 805 18.68 18.12 -10.78
CA VAL A 805 18.50 18.37 -9.34
C VAL A 805 17.32 17.53 -8.87
N ALA A 806 17.59 16.27 -8.55
CA ALA A 806 16.61 15.31 -8.05
C ALA A 806 17.26 14.34 -7.07
N ARG A 807 16.44 13.67 -6.25
CA ARG A 807 16.91 12.59 -5.36
C ARG A 807 17.52 11.45 -6.18
N ASP A 808 16.81 11.04 -7.23
CA ASP A 808 17.16 9.88 -8.05
C ASP A 808 17.39 10.31 -9.51
N VAL A 809 18.52 9.90 -10.09
CA VAL A 809 18.83 10.07 -11.52
C VAL A 809 19.11 8.70 -12.12
N SER A 810 18.31 8.29 -13.11
CA SER A 810 18.37 6.95 -13.69
C SER A 810 18.75 6.96 -15.16
N ILE A 811 19.41 5.90 -15.62
CA ILE A 811 19.76 5.69 -17.02
C ILE A 811 19.66 4.22 -17.41
N LYS A 812 19.16 3.96 -18.62
CA LYS A 812 19.23 2.64 -19.24
C LYS A 812 20.59 2.41 -19.90
N VAL A 813 21.25 1.32 -19.54
CA VAL A 813 22.58 0.91 -20.04
C VAL A 813 22.45 -0.45 -20.72
N VAL A 814 23.03 -0.57 -21.91
CA VAL A 814 23.11 -1.85 -22.64
C VAL A 814 24.58 -2.20 -22.79
N VAL A 815 24.96 -3.39 -22.34
CA VAL A 815 26.32 -3.91 -22.43
C VAL A 815 26.32 -5.03 -23.45
N GLU A 816 27.03 -4.81 -24.56
CA GLU A 816 27.19 -5.80 -25.63
C GLU A 816 28.39 -6.73 -25.35
N PRO A 817 28.36 -7.97 -25.85
CA PRO A 817 29.43 -8.93 -25.61
C PRO A 817 30.74 -8.52 -26.32
N SER A 818 31.86 -8.57 -25.59
CA SER A 818 33.16 -8.21 -26.16
C SER A 818 33.71 -9.34 -27.05
N THR A 819 33.85 -9.09 -28.37
CA THR A 819 34.45 -10.05 -29.32
C THR A 819 35.99 -10.00 -29.37
N SER A 820 36.63 -9.04 -28.70
CA SER A 820 38.07 -8.79 -28.77
C SER A 820 38.81 -9.16 -27.47
N SER A 821 40.03 -9.69 -27.63
CA SER A 821 40.95 -10.07 -26.54
C SER A 821 41.44 -8.91 -25.67
N ASN A 822 41.17 -7.66 -26.06
CA ASN A 822 41.51 -6.44 -25.28
C ASN A 822 40.33 -5.88 -24.45
N GLY A 823 39.22 -6.62 -24.33
CA GLY A 823 38.16 -6.38 -23.34
C GLY A 823 37.45 -5.04 -23.48
N ALA A 824 36.55 -4.93 -24.47
CA ALA A 824 35.59 -3.84 -24.52
C ALA A 824 34.78 -3.81 -23.21
N ALA A 825 34.91 -2.72 -22.45
CA ALA A 825 34.26 -2.53 -21.17
C ALA A 825 33.45 -1.23 -21.21
N VAL A 826 32.29 -1.25 -20.56
CA VAL A 826 31.44 -0.08 -20.39
C VAL A 826 31.65 0.45 -18.98
N LEU A 827 31.94 1.73 -18.85
CA LEU A 827 32.06 2.42 -17.57
C LEU A 827 30.80 3.24 -17.32
N VAL A 828 30.24 3.16 -16.12
CA VAL A 828 29.18 4.07 -15.67
C VAL A 828 29.77 4.99 -14.60
N VAL A 829 29.80 6.28 -14.91
CA VAL A 829 30.50 7.31 -14.13
C VAL A 829 29.48 8.29 -13.55
N PRO A 830 29.33 8.33 -12.22
CA PRO A 830 28.59 9.39 -11.54
C PRO A 830 29.26 10.75 -11.70
N LEU A 831 28.48 11.79 -11.91
CA LEU A 831 28.93 13.16 -12.08
C LEU A 831 28.15 14.08 -11.13
N LEU A 832 28.86 15.04 -10.54
CA LEU A 832 28.30 16.12 -9.73
C LEU A 832 28.42 17.44 -10.49
N ASP A 833 27.40 18.27 -10.40
CA ASP A 833 27.41 19.63 -10.95
C ASP A 833 28.58 20.42 -10.34
N PRO A 834 29.47 21.03 -11.14
CA PRO A 834 30.58 21.83 -10.64
C PRO A 834 30.16 22.96 -9.68
N SER A 835 28.94 23.50 -9.82
CA SER A 835 28.39 24.53 -8.94
C SER A 835 28.26 24.07 -7.47
N ALA A 836 28.02 22.78 -7.23
CA ALA A 836 27.90 22.21 -5.90
C ALA A 836 29.23 22.30 -5.10
N VAL A 837 30.38 22.24 -5.79
CA VAL A 837 31.70 22.36 -5.17
C VAL A 837 32.01 23.83 -4.81
N SER A 838 31.51 24.79 -5.60
CA SER A 838 31.71 26.22 -5.37
C SER A 838 30.83 26.77 -4.24
N ALA A 839 29.59 26.27 -4.09
CA ALA A 839 28.66 26.73 -3.05
C ALA A 839 29.19 26.43 -1.62
N ALA A 840 29.93 25.34 -1.46
CA ALA A 840 30.58 24.94 -0.21
C ALA A 840 31.64 25.93 0.30
N ALA A 841 32.32 26.65 -0.59
CA ALA A 841 33.39 27.58 -0.25
C ALA A 841 32.86 28.92 0.30
N VAL A 842 31.60 29.28 0.01
CA VAL A 842 31.02 30.60 0.35
C VAL A 842 30.36 30.61 1.74
N GLY A 843 29.93 29.45 2.25
CA GLY A 843 29.27 29.33 3.57
C GLY A 843 30.19 29.48 4.80
N ALA A 844 31.51 29.51 4.62
CA ALA A 844 32.49 29.64 5.70
C ALA A 844 32.90 31.10 6.02
N GLY A 845 32.24 32.08 5.38
CA GLY A 845 32.70 33.48 5.33
C GLY A 845 31.76 34.53 5.91
N SER A 846 31.13 34.32 7.08
CA SER A 846 30.68 35.47 7.90
C SER A 846 30.49 35.10 9.37
N GLY A 847 31.50 35.38 10.19
CA GLY A 847 31.41 35.25 11.64
C GLY A 847 32.78 35.46 12.28
N SER A 848 33.09 36.70 12.65
CA SER A 848 34.32 37.00 13.39
C SER A 848 34.25 36.40 14.80
N SER A 849 35.10 35.43 15.11
CA SER A 849 35.91 35.44 16.33
C SER A 849 36.93 34.29 16.27
N SER A 850 38.13 34.64 16.69
CA SER A 850 39.31 33.78 16.78
C SER A 850 39.09 32.55 17.66
N ASN A 851 39.28 31.35 17.12
CA ASN A 851 40.00 30.24 17.76
C ASN A 851 40.23 29.08 16.78
N ALA A 852 41.49 28.63 16.69
CA ALA A 852 42.01 27.40 16.08
C ALA A 852 41.27 26.86 14.82
N ALA A 853 41.80 27.17 13.64
CA ALA A 853 41.38 26.58 12.38
C ALA A 853 41.69 25.08 12.32
N SER A 854 40.71 24.23 12.66
CA SER A 854 40.63 22.90 12.08
C SER A 854 40.31 23.07 10.59
N ILE A 855 41.18 22.56 9.71
CA ILE A 855 40.95 22.51 8.27
C ILE A 855 39.62 21.75 8.06
N ALA A 856 38.54 22.46 7.75
CA ALA A 856 37.26 21.83 7.45
C ALA A 856 37.42 21.01 6.17
N ALA A 857 37.26 19.68 6.27
CA ALA A 857 37.27 18.79 5.12
C ALA A 857 36.23 19.27 4.09
N ALA A 858 36.58 19.26 2.80
CA ALA A 858 35.64 19.58 1.73
C ALA A 858 34.36 18.74 1.88
N PRO A 859 33.16 19.30 1.61
CA PRO A 859 31.93 18.57 1.86
C PRO A 859 31.84 17.35 0.95
N GLU A 860 31.68 16.20 1.57
CA GLU A 860 31.44 14.93 0.92
C GLU A 860 29.94 14.79 0.62
N VAL A 861 29.59 14.59 -0.65
CA VAL A 861 28.20 14.32 -1.05
C VAL A 861 28.03 12.83 -1.22
N ARG A 862 27.30 12.18 -0.32
CA ARG A 862 27.09 10.73 -0.34
C ARG A 862 25.92 10.33 -1.22
N PHE A 863 26.04 9.16 -1.83
CA PHE A 863 25.02 8.60 -2.70
C PHE A 863 25.16 7.09 -2.84
N VAL A 864 24.12 6.45 -3.36
CA VAL A 864 24.13 5.02 -3.71
C VAL A 864 23.89 4.86 -5.20
N VAL A 865 24.62 3.91 -5.81
CA VAL A 865 24.36 3.48 -7.19
C VAL A 865 23.61 2.16 -7.17
N SER A 866 22.34 2.17 -7.60
CA SER A 866 21.51 0.99 -7.79
C SER A 866 21.70 0.41 -9.20
N ILE A 867 21.69 -0.91 -9.33
CA ILE A 867 21.82 -1.65 -10.58
C ILE A 867 20.70 -2.69 -10.62
N VAL A 868 19.80 -2.58 -11.61
CA VAL A 868 18.77 -3.58 -11.90
C VAL A 868 19.13 -4.25 -13.23
N SER A 869 19.34 -5.56 -13.21
CA SER A 869 19.96 -6.32 -14.30
C SER A 869 19.15 -7.54 -14.73
N ASP A 870 19.03 -7.78 -16.03
CA ASP A 870 18.49 -9.03 -16.59
C ASP A 870 19.50 -10.21 -16.53
N ALA A 871 20.69 -9.98 -15.98
CA ALA A 871 21.73 -10.98 -15.79
C ALA A 871 22.29 -10.97 -14.35
N VAL A 872 22.68 -12.14 -13.85
CA VAL A 872 23.39 -12.28 -12.58
C VAL A 872 24.77 -11.62 -12.71
N ALA A 873 25.14 -10.80 -11.73
CA ALA A 873 26.47 -10.22 -11.61
C ALA A 873 27.35 -11.16 -10.78
N GLY A 874 28.50 -11.55 -11.31
CA GLY A 874 29.43 -12.41 -10.58
C GLY A 874 30.64 -12.82 -11.40
N ASP A 875 31.58 -13.49 -10.73
CA ASP A 875 32.76 -14.04 -11.38
C ASP A 875 32.38 -15.24 -12.24
N GLY A 876 32.69 -15.18 -13.54
CA GLY A 876 32.33 -16.24 -14.46
C GLY A 876 30.90 -16.16 -15.01
N GLU A 877 30.06 -15.30 -14.44
CA GLU A 877 28.67 -15.08 -14.84
C GLU A 877 28.57 -14.21 -16.11
N ASP A 878 27.34 -14.04 -16.61
CA ASP A 878 27.02 -13.25 -17.81
C ASP A 878 27.37 -11.78 -17.68
N LEU A 879 27.36 -11.23 -16.46
CA LEU A 879 27.71 -9.85 -16.15
C LEU A 879 28.81 -9.83 -15.08
N SER A 880 29.83 -9.02 -15.30
CA SER A 880 30.82 -8.67 -14.28
C SER A 880 30.77 -7.18 -13.98
N VAL A 881 30.70 -6.85 -12.70
CA VAL A 881 30.62 -5.47 -12.20
C VAL A 881 31.78 -5.24 -11.26
N HIS A 882 32.70 -4.38 -11.66
CA HIS A 882 33.85 -4.04 -10.84
C HIS A 882 33.85 -2.56 -10.45
N PHE A 883 34.46 -2.26 -9.30
CA PHE A 883 34.55 -0.89 -8.80
C PHE A 883 35.95 -0.34 -9.10
N VAL A 884 35.99 0.80 -9.79
CA VAL A 884 37.24 1.40 -10.24
C VAL A 884 37.34 2.88 -9.90
N SER A 885 38.53 3.33 -9.49
CA SER A 885 38.82 4.76 -9.35
C SER A 885 39.27 5.34 -10.68
N LEU A 886 38.75 6.51 -11.02
CA LEU A 886 39.20 7.28 -12.19
C LEU A 886 40.12 8.41 -11.74
N ARG A 887 41.17 8.67 -12.53
CA ARG A 887 42.01 9.86 -12.31
C ARG A 887 41.16 11.12 -12.38
N ARG A 888 41.45 12.09 -11.52
CA ARG A 888 40.73 13.37 -11.45
C ARG A 888 40.80 14.18 -12.76
N SER A 889 41.84 13.97 -13.55
CA SER A 889 42.07 14.55 -14.89
C SER A 889 41.36 13.80 -16.02
N CYS A 890 40.56 12.78 -15.72
CA CYS A 890 39.84 12.01 -16.75
C CYS A 890 38.90 12.93 -17.56
N GLY A 891 38.96 12.82 -18.89
CA GLY A 891 38.20 13.68 -19.81
C GLY A 891 36.67 13.57 -19.68
N VAL A 892 36.17 12.52 -19.02
CA VAL A 892 34.75 12.39 -18.68
C VAL A 892 34.27 13.54 -17.79
N PHE A 893 35.15 14.15 -16.99
CA PHE A 893 34.76 15.23 -16.06
C PHE A 893 34.76 16.63 -16.68
N THR A 894 35.27 16.78 -17.90
CA THR A 894 35.44 18.08 -18.59
C THR A 894 34.54 18.25 -19.82
N ASP A 895 33.43 17.48 -19.87
CA ASP A 895 32.38 17.56 -20.89
C ASP A 895 32.87 17.39 -22.35
N SER A 896 33.73 16.39 -22.56
CA SER A 896 34.31 16.11 -23.88
C SER A 896 33.51 15.05 -24.64
N THR A 897 32.84 15.46 -25.72
CA THR A 897 32.26 14.54 -26.73
C THR A 897 33.35 13.87 -27.59
N THR A 898 34.59 14.36 -27.47
CA THR A 898 35.79 13.82 -28.11
C THR A 898 36.35 12.63 -27.33
N ALA A 899 37.06 11.74 -28.02
CA ALA A 899 37.74 10.63 -27.36
C ALA A 899 38.88 11.17 -26.46
N PHE A 900 39.04 10.58 -25.27
CA PHE A 900 40.05 10.96 -24.30
C PHE A 900 40.85 9.72 -23.82
N PRO A 901 42.09 9.90 -23.34
CA PRO A 901 42.87 8.80 -22.78
C PRO A 901 42.27 8.34 -21.43
N LEU A 902 42.15 7.03 -21.27
CA LEU A 902 41.70 6.35 -20.07
C LEU A 902 42.88 5.54 -19.48
N GLU A 903 43.79 6.25 -18.81
CA GLU A 903 44.96 5.65 -18.16
C GLU A 903 44.63 5.12 -16.75
N GLY A 904 45.04 3.87 -16.47
CA GLY A 904 45.22 3.32 -15.12
C GLY A 904 44.05 3.49 -14.15
N ALA A 905 42.95 2.76 -14.38
CA ALA A 905 41.88 2.62 -13.39
C ALA A 905 42.30 1.60 -12.31
N SER A 906 42.39 2.03 -11.05
CA SER A 906 42.70 1.14 -9.92
C SER A 906 41.41 0.52 -9.36
N ARG A 907 41.48 -0.73 -8.88
CA ARG A 907 40.38 -1.36 -8.16
C ARG A 907 40.17 -0.68 -6.81
N VAL A 908 38.91 -0.46 -6.44
CA VAL A 908 38.52 0.17 -5.17
C VAL A 908 37.58 -0.77 -4.44
N THR A 909 37.73 -0.90 -3.13
CA THR A 909 36.79 -1.64 -2.29
C THR A 909 35.62 -0.73 -1.91
N ALA A 910 34.40 -1.26 -1.99
CA ALA A 910 33.20 -0.58 -1.55
C ALA A 910 32.22 -1.56 -0.91
N GLN A 911 31.35 -1.03 -0.06
CA GLN A 911 30.20 -1.77 0.43
C GLN A 911 29.12 -1.84 -0.64
N TYR A 912 28.55 -3.03 -0.82
CA TYR A 912 27.43 -3.25 -1.72
C TYR A 912 26.38 -4.16 -1.09
N GLN A 913 25.15 -4.07 -1.61
CA GLN A 913 24.05 -4.94 -1.24
C GLN A 913 23.63 -5.82 -2.40
N VAL A 914 23.25 -7.05 -2.09
CA VAL A 914 22.62 -8.00 -2.99
C VAL A 914 21.23 -8.33 -2.47
N CYS A 915 20.21 -8.13 -3.31
CA CYS A 915 18.84 -8.47 -2.95
C CYS A 915 18.54 -9.91 -3.39
N THR A 916 18.19 -10.78 -2.44
CA THR A 916 17.88 -12.19 -2.65
C THR A 916 16.45 -12.50 -2.21
N LYS A 917 15.98 -13.74 -2.42
CA LYS A 917 14.67 -14.19 -1.94
C LYS A 917 14.60 -14.25 -0.40
N ALA A 918 15.73 -14.49 0.26
CA ALA A 918 15.86 -14.56 1.72
C ALA A 918 15.95 -13.19 2.39
N GLY A 919 16.35 -12.14 1.65
CA GLY A 919 16.44 -10.78 2.20
C GLY A 919 17.46 -9.94 1.45
N VAL A 920 18.19 -9.09 2.19
CA VAL A 920 19.28 -8.28 1.64
C VAL A 920 20.58 -8.63 2.35
N ALA A 921 21.58 -9.07 1.59
CA ALA A 921 22.94 -9.28 2.08
C ALA A 921 23.76 -8.00 1.87
N THR A 922 24.56 -7.60 2.86
CA THR A 922 25.52 -6.50 2.75
C THR A 922 26.93 -7.06 2.75
N CYS A 923 27.72 -6.67 1.76
CA CYS A 923 29.01 -7.24 1.44
C CYS A 923 30.04 -6.14 1.19
N GLU A 924 31.31 -6.48 1.23
CA GLU A 924 32.41 -5.55 0.98
C GLU A 924 33.43 -6.19 0.03
N GLY A 925 33.78 -5.47 -1.04
CA GLY A 925 34.70 -6.01 -2.04
C GLY A 925 35.00 -4.99 -3.14
N SER A 926 35.87 -5.37 -4.08
CA SER A 926 36.21 -4.53 -5.25
C SER A 926 35.37 -4.84 -6.51
N ARG A 927 34.41 -5.74 -6.36
CA ARG A 927 33.46 -6.19 -7.38
C ARG A 927 32.26 -6.84 -6.70
N ILE A 928 31.18 -7.03 -7.44
CA ILE A 928 30.04 -7.85 -6.98
C ILE A 928 30.42 -9.33 -7.12
N SER A 929 30.45 -10.06 -6.01
CA SER A 929 30.83 -11.47 -5.96
C SER A 929 29.61 -12.39 -6.12
N GLY A 930 29.69 -13.38 -7.01
CA GLY A 930 28.55 -14.27 -7.31
C GLY A 930 28.28 -15.36 -6.26
N ASN A 931 29.22 -15.60 -5.35
CA ASN A 931 29.17 -16.69 -4.37
C ASN A 931 28.07 -16.52 -3.31
N GLU A 932 27.57 -15.30 -3.14
CA GLU A 932 26.56 -14.94 -2.14
C GLU A 932 25.16 -15.47 -2.48
N THR A 933 24.94 -15.92 -3.72
CA THR A 933 23.67 -16.54 -4.16
C THR A 933 23.65 -18.07 -4.03
N LYS A 934 24.79 -18.70 -3.74
CA LYS A 934 24.95 -20.17 -3.74
C LYS A 934 25.01 -20.79 -2.34
N GLY A 935 25.03 -19.98 -1.29
CA GLY A 935 25.21 -20.44 0.10
C GLY A 935 24.24 -19.85 1.11
N MET A 936 23.10 -19.30 0.66
CA MET A 936 22.01 -18.81 1.52
C MET A 936 20.69 -19.45 1.12
#